data_AF-A0AAI9Y2U3-F1
#
_entry.id   AF-A0AAI9Y2U3-F1
#
_cell.length_a   1.000
_cell.length_b   1.000
_cell.length_c   1.000
_cell.angle_alpha   90.00
_cell.angle_beta   90.00
_cell.angle_gamma   90.00
#
_symmetry.space_group_name_H-M   'P 1'
#
loop_
_entity.id
_entity.type
_entity.pdbx_description
1 polymer ?
#
loop_
_entity_poly.entity_id
_entity_poly.type
_entity_poly.pdbx_seq_one_letter_code
_entity_poly.pdbx_strand_id
1 'polypeptide(L)'
;MATRTLTAKLWRLNANLVSKQQLRRLTLHEYQSQNLLKEFGIPVPRGHLARTPAEAAVIATELGGNCSLKAQVLRGGIDDGTFDNGSGAGIQLVNNAESAEKAANRMLGYYLKTDQSVGNGVLVNKLHVTESLNPERKWYLAITFDRENYCPTIIASKFGGVAIEKIAAQHPDELHTFRFGFTDGITTKLTDKVSNCLGASAKETEDLNDILGRLYKIFTTKDAYSLEIKTLASSSEGGLTCMDAKFSFDDAAAKRQKTLFAERDTEHEIPEEVEAEKYGLVYVRMDGYIGNVVNGAGLAMATNDAIALHGGASANFLDAAGRSQSWIAYRSRFWESSAKGSRTGSRIKPGVIESVVDFGCSGHLHLETPQAHISSVLVHGPSNVLSNGHGNFRNWTDVTNANSERYLKKPIFLLTFRNNELSYYNPTTPVSSLRQDSMADSTTTQPDLDPIAVADFHDTLKKSKRIVALIGAGLSVSSGLATFRGANGLWRNQDITQVASPAGFRHDPGLVWQFYTYRRHDALRAKPNPAHYALAELARRVPGFVALTQNVDNLSPRAGHSPSQLKELHGNLFALSCVDVVGCGYTERDNFEESLSPALDPSKDEERTIGSISPDEKPRASPVLLAGIARKHAQILGEKYEGNSPTTRDLTALKAPDQPASSNPVAVIRMSSGLERKDLPQCPKCKNNILRPAVVWFGEPLPVEVVEEAQALFDDPEAIDLFLTIGTTSKVWPAAGYAGMARKKGARVAVINTRAEDARHVRPDKDWVFVGDAAVVLPQLLKPVISESYEQVEKSRE
;
A
#
# COMPACT_ATOMS: atom_id res chain seq x y z
N MET A 1 -37.28 15.02 20.03
CA MET A 1 -36.42 16.17 20.39
C MET A 1 -35.39 15.65 21.37
N ALA A 2 -34.08 15.64 21.19
CA ALA A 2 -33.10 16.15 20.23
C ALA A 2 -31.86 15.24 20.44
N THR A 3 -30.94 14.89 19.54
CA THR A 3 -30.59 15.21 18.14
C THR A 3 -29.46 14.19 17.83
N ARG A 4 -29.58 13.27 16.88
CA ARG A 4 -29.26 13.44 15.44
C ARG A 4 -27.95 14.19 15.17
N THR A 5 -26.78 13.68 15.61
CA THR A 5 -25.48 14.20 15.15
C THR A 5 -24.26 13.26 15.31
N LEU A 6 -24.34 11.96 15.01
CA LEU A 6 -23.18 11.06 15.21
C LEU A 6 -22.84 10.04 14.12
N THR A 7 -23.45 10.08 12.94
CA THR A 7 -23.12 9.13 11.85
C THR A 7 -22.43 9.73 10.62
N ALA A 8 -22.33 11.05 10.49
CA ALA A 8 -21.79 11.71 9.28
C ALA A 8 -20.27 12.05 9.31
N LYS A 9 -19.52 11.68 10.37
CA LYS A 9 -18.10 12.08 10.51
C LYS A 9 -17.06 11.04 10.10
N LEU A 10 -17.46 9.84 9.66
CA LEU A 10 -16.53 8.75 9.31
C LEU A 10 -16.16 8.64 7.82
N TRP A 11 -16.64 9.56 6.98
CA TRP A 11 -16.50 9.45 5.51
C TRP A 11 -15.58 10.45 4.83
N ARG A 12 -14.66 11.10 5.54
CA ARG A 12 -13.63 11.91 4.86
C ARG A 12 -12.22 11.58 5.35
N LEU A 13 -11.42 11.19 4.36
CA LEU A 13 -9.95 11.09 4.32
C LEU A 13 -9.34 9.73 4.69
N ASN A 14 -9.23 8.86 3.69
CA ASN A 14 -8.00 8.08 3.44
C ASN A 14 -7.95 7.59 1.97
N ALA A 15 -7.92 8.53 1.03
CA ALA A 15 -7.29 8.27 -0.27
C ALA A 15 -5.79 8.39 -0.06
N ASN A 16 -5.13 7.28 0.30
CA ASN A 16 -3.71 6.96 0.07
C ASN A 16 -3.31 5.73 0.90
N LEU A 17 -3.93 4.58 0.58
CA LEU A 17 -3.41 3.26 0.91
C LEU A 17 -3.39 2.46 -0.39
N VAL A 18 -2.22 2.46 -1.05
CA VAL A 18 -1.97 1.55 -2.15
C VAL A 18 -1.97 0.13 -1.59
N SER A 19 -3.04 -0.62 -1.88
CA SER A 19 -3.11 -2.06 -1.68
C SER A 19 -3.23 -2.74 -3.05
N LYS A 20 -2.27 -3.64 -3.30
CA LYS A 20 -2.31 -4.83 -4.17
C LYS A 20 -2.30 -4.58 -5.69
N GLN A 21 -1.28 -5.11 -6.36
CA GLN A 21 -1.31 -5.26 -7.81
C GLN A 21 -2.05 -6.55 -8.19
N GLN A 22 -3.32 -6.39 -8.49
CA GLN A 22 -4.02 -7.24 -9.45
C GLN A 22 -3.95 -6.49 -10.79
N LEU A 23 -3.38 -7.12 -11.81
CA LEU A 23 -3.44 -6.58 -13.16
C LEU A 23 -4.90 -6.57 -13.59
N ARG A 24 -5.33 -5.41 -14.09
CA ARG A 24 -6.70 -5.15 -14.53
C ARG A 24 -6.59 -4.45 -15.88
N ARG A 25 -6.70 -5.22 -16.96
CA ARG A 25 -6.31 -4.77 -18.31
C ARG A 25 -7.51 -4.54 -19.23
N LEU A 26 -8.59 -5.32 -19.10
CA LEU A 26 -9.77 -5.08 -19.95
C LEU A 26 -10.73 -4.03 -19.35
N THR A 27 -10.76 -2.86 -19.99
CA THR A 27 -11.82 -1.85 -19.82
C THR A 27 -12.53 -1.68 -21.16
N LEU A 28 -13.86 -1.70 -21.14
CA LEU A 28 -14.68 -1.47 -22.33
C LEU A 28 -14.94 0.02 -22.53
N HIS A 29 -15.04 0.45 -23.79
CA HIS A 29 -15.63 1.74 -24.15
C HIS A 29 -17.11 1.79 -23.75
N GLU A 30 -17.69 3.00 -23.74
CA GLU A 30 -19.11 3.19 -23.40
C GLU A 30 -20.02 2.43 -24.36
N TYR A 31 -19.76 2.51 -25.69
CA TYR A 31 -20.58 1.79 -26.68
C TYR A 31 -20.53 0.27 -26.51
N GLN A 32 -19.37 -0.28 -26.12
CA GLN A 32 -19.19 -1.72 -25.87
C GLN A 32 -19.92 -2.15 -24.61
N SER A 33 -19.83 -1.31 -23.56
CA SER A 33 -20.56 -1.49 -22.31
C SER A 33 -22.07 -1.50 -22.55
N GLN A 34 -22.58 -0.59 -23.39
CA GLN A 34 -24.00 -0.59 -23.78
C GLN A 34 -24.40 -1.80 -24.63
N ASN A 35 -23.56 -2.23 -25.57
CA ASN A 35 -23.81 -3.46 -26.34
C ASN A 35 -23.90 -4.69 -25.43
N LEU A 36 -23.03 -4.79 -24.42
CA LEU A 36 -23.08 -5.88 -23.44
C LEU A 36 -24.36 -5.82 -22.59
N LEU A 37 -24.78 -4.64 -22.15
CA LEU A 37 -26.08 -4.48 -21.46
C LEU A 37 -27.24 -4.94 -22.36
N LYS A 38 -27.23 -4.53 -23.64
CA LYS A 38 -28.24 -4.88 -24.63
C LYS A 38 -28.27 -6.38 -24.94
N GLU A 39 -27.13 -7.05 -25.00
CA GLU A 39 -27.03 -8.53 -25.14
C GLU A 39 -27.81 -9.26 -24.04
N PHE A 40 -27.83 -8.70 -22.83
CA PHE A 40 -28.56 -9.24 -21.68
C PHE A 40 -29.97 -8.66 -21.54
N GLY A 41 -30.44 -7.89 -22.54
CA GLY A 41 -31.76 -7.30 -22.60
C GLY A 41 -31.97 -6.12 -21.65
N ILE A 42 -30.91 -5.54 -21.10
CA ILE A 42 -31.02 -4.39 -20.20
C ILE A 42 -31.29 -3.13 -21.05
N PRO A 43 -32.30 -2.30 -20.72
CA PRO A 43 -32.61 -1.11 -21.49
C PRO A 43 -31.46 -0.11 -21.51
N VAL A 44 -31.08 0.33 -22.70
CA VAL A 44 -30.07 1.36 -22.97
C VAL A 44 -30.61 2.34 -24.02
N PRO A 45 -30.13 3.59 -24.08
CA PRO A 45 -30.51 4.52 -25.13
C PRO A 45 -30.15 3.99 -26.52
N ARG A 46 -30.91 4.36 -27.54
CA ARG A 46 -30.56 4.10 -28.94
C ARG A 46 -29.31 4.89 -29.30
N GLY A 47 -28.34 4.21 -29.90
CA GLY A 47 -27.11 4.84 -30.36
C GLY A 47 -26.27 3.94 -31.24
N HIS A 48 -25.39 4.57 -32.02
CA HIS A 48 -24.48 3.91 -32.94
C HIS A 48 -23.10 4.58 -32.92
N LEU A 49 -22.09 3.83 -33.34
CA LEU A 49 -20.72 4.30 -33.45
C LEU A 49 -20.52 5.04 -34.78
N ALA A 50 -19.94 6.23 -34.73
CA ALA A 50 -19.49 6.99 -35.89
C ALA A 50 -17.96 7.10 -35.90
N ARG A 51 -17.35 6.88 -37.06
CA ARG A 51 -15.91 7.04 -37.34
C ARG A 51 -15.61 8.19 -38.29
N THR A 52 -16.64 8.70 -38.95
CA THR A 52 -16.55 9.85 -39.84
C THR A 52 -17.63 10.89 -39.48
N PRO A 53 -17.42 12.17 -39.80
CA PRO A 53 -18.46 13.19 -39.62
C PRO A 53 -19.76 12.87 -40.36
N ALA A 54 -19.66 12.29 -41.57
CA ALA A 54 -20.80 11.87 -42.37
C ALA A 54 -21.62 10.76 -41.69
N GLU A 55 -20.96 9.75 -41.09
CA GLU A 55 -21.63 8.72 -40.31
C GLU A 55 -22.39 9.32 -39.11
N ALA A 56 -21.79 10.30 -38.42
CA ALA A 56 -22.45 10.97 -37.30
C ALA A 56 -23.74 11.70 -37.74
N ALA A 57 -23.74 12.32 -38.93
CA ALA A 57 -24.90 12.99 -39.51
C ALA A 57 -26.04 12.01 -39.85
N VAL A 58 -25.69 10.86 -40.43
CA VAL A 58 -26.64 9.78 -40.74
C VAL A 58 -27.29 9.25 -39.46
N ILE A 59 -26.48 8.91 -38.46
CA ILE A 59 -26.98 8.39 -37.18
C ILE A 59 -27.86 9.44 -36.47
N ALA A 60 -27.47 10.71 -36.48
CA ALA A 60 -28.29 11.78 -35.90
C ALA A 60 -29.66 11.88 -36.58
N THR A 61 -29.73 11.65 -37.89
CA THR A 61 -31.00 11.62 -38.63
C THR A 61 -31.86 10.43 -38.21
N GLU A 62 -31.28 9.24 -38.09
CA GLU A 62 -31.95 8.01 -37.66
C GLU A 62 -32.51 8.12 -36.22
N LEU A 63 -31.82 8.85 -35.35
CA LEU A 63 -32.22 9.09 -33.97
C LEU A 63 -33.27 10.21 -33.81
N GLY A 64 -33.64 10.91 -34.90
CA GLY A 64 -34.64 11.98 -34.89
C GLY A 64 -34.08 13.38 -34.59
N GLY A 65 -32.76 13.58 -34.78
CA GLY A 65 -32.08 14.88 -34.73
C GLY A 65 -31.47 15.23 -33.36
N ASN A 66 -32.24 15.10 -32.28
CA ASN A 66 -31.78 15.45 -30.92
C ASN A 66 -30.94 14.31 -30.32
N CYS A 67 -29.62 14.43 -30.41
CA CYS A 67 -28.69 13.42 -29.90
C CYS A 67 -27.48 14.05 -29.22
N SER A 68 -26.69 13.19 -28.57
CA SER A 68 -25.40 13.55 -27.99
C SER A 68 -24.29 12.78 -28.70
N LEU A 69 -23.20 13.49 -29.01
CA LEU A 69 -21.97 12.91 -29.54
C LEU A 69 -21.00 12.77 -28.38
N LYS A 70 -20.55 11.55 -28.10
CA LYS A 70 -19.64 11.26 -26.99
C LYS A 70 -18.33 10.67 -27.50
N ALA A 71 -17.22 11.32 -27.16
CA ALA A 71 -15.87 10.82 -27.45
C ALA A 71 -15.66 9.43 -26.81
N GLN A 72 -15.25 8.44 -27.61
CA GLN A 72 -14.96 7.10 -27.09
C GLN A 72 -13.50 7.02 -26.66
N VAL A 73 -13.28 7.20 -25.36
CA VAL A 73 -11.98 7.03 -24.71
C VAL A 73 -12.16 6.21 -23.43
N LEU A 74 -11.15 5.40 -23.08
CA LEU A 74 -11.22 4.49 -21.92
C LEU A 74 -11.00 5.20 -20.57
N ARG A 75 -10.55 6.46 -20.57
CA ARG A 75 -10.29 7.25 -19.36
C ARG A 75 -11.52 8.08 -18.96
N GLY A 76 -11.66 8.37 -17.67
CA GLY A 76 -12.76 9.19 -17.16
C GLY A 76 -12.57 10.69 -17.44
N GLY A 77 -13.61 11.48 -17.16
CA GLY A 77 -13.52 12.95 -17.21
C GLY A 77 -13.65 13.56 -18.61
N ILE A 78 -14.33 12.89 -19.53
CA ILE A 78 -14.57 13.44 -20.88
C ILE A 78 -15.49 14.67 -20.88
N ASP A 79 -16.36 14.77 -19.87
CA ASP A 79 -17.35 15.85 -19.73
C ASP A 79 -16.68 17.21 -19.53
N ASP A 80 -15.58 17.23 -18.76
CA ASP A 80 -14.78 18.41 -18.44
C ASP A 80 -13.52 18.51 -19.31
N GLY A 81 -13.35 17.60 -20.28
CA GLY A 81 -12.17 17.55 -21.15
C GLY A 81 -12.09 18.71 -22.14
N THR A 82 -10.90 18.95 -22.69
CA THR A 82 -10.69 19.95 -23.75
C THR A 82 -9.90 19.35 -24.89
N PHE A 83 -10.40 19.50 -26.12
CA PHE A 83 -9.66 19.12 -27.31
C PHE A 83 -8.49 20.07 -27.59
N ASP A 84 -7.41 19.56 -28.19
CA ASP A 84 -6.22 20.33 -28.57
C ASP A 84 -6.48 21.45 -29.58
N ASN A 85 -7.55 21.34 -30.38
CA ASN A 85 -8.05 22.40 -31.24
C ASN A 85 -8.95 23.43 -30.53
N GLY A 86 -9.13 23.32 -29.22
CA GLY A 86 -9.97 24.20 -28.40
C GLY A 86 -11.47 23.93 -28.47
N SER A 87 -11.92 22.84 -29.10
CA SER A 87 -13.34 22.59 -29.41
C SER A 87 -14.24 22.15 -28.23
N GLY A 88 -13.89 22.50 -27.00
CA GLY A 88 -14.72 22.28 -25.81
C GLY A 88 -14.73 20.82 -25.32
N ALA A 89 -15.84 20.42 -24.70
CA ALA A 89 -16.02 19.15 -24.00
C ALA A 89 -16.07 17.92 -24.91
N GLY A 90 -15.73 16.75 -24.34
CA GLY A 90 -15.81 15.43 -24.99
C GLY A 90 -17.24 14.91 -25.20
N ILE A 91 -18.24 15.62 -24.69
CA ILE A 91 -19.66 15.39 -24.98
C ILE A 91 -20.25 16.67 -25.60
N GLN A 92 -20.87 16.54 -26.77
CA GLN A 92 -21.55 17.65 -27.46
C GLN A 92 -23.00 17.30 -27.77
N LEU A 93 -23.93 18.13 -27.32
CA LEU A 93 -25.35 18.03 -27.66
C LEU A 93 -25.59 18.67 -29.03
N VAL A 94 -26.36 17.98 -29.88
CA VAL A 94 -26.71 18.42 -31.22
C VAL A 94 -28.20 18.17 -31.48
N ASN A 95 -28.77 18.93 -32.40
CA ASN A 95 -30.21 18.95 -32.66
C ASN A 95 -30.61 18.53 -34.08
N ASN A 96 -29.64 18.30 -34.97
CA ASN A 96 -29.86 17.86 -36.34
C ASN A 96 -28.59 17.26 -36.96
N ALA A 97 -28.72 16.68 -38.15
CA ALA A 97 -27.62 16.06 -38.89
C ALA A 97 -26.46 17.02 -39.17
N GLU A 98 -26.73 18.27 -39.55
CA GLU A 98 -25.71 19.26 -39.89
C GLU A 98 -24.86 19.65 -38.66
N SER A 99 -25.52 19.87 -37.51
CA SER A 99 -24.83 20.16 -36.25
C SER A 99 -24.04 18.96 -35.74
N ALA A 100 -24.55 17.73 -35.95
CA ALA A 100 -23.83 16.49 -35.67
C ALA A 100 -22.55 16.37 -36.51
N GLU A 101 -22.63 16.60 -37.82
CA GLU A 101 -21.47 16.58 -38.72
C GLU A 101 -20.41 17.61 -38.30
N LYS A 102 -20.85 18.85 -38.04
CA LYS A 102 -19.97 19.94 -37.61
C LYS A 102 -19.29 19.64 -36.28
N ALA A 103 -20.02 19.07 -35.31
CA ALA A 103 -19.46 18.67 -34.03
C ALA A 103 -18.47 17.51 -34.20
N ALA A 104 -18.83 16.47 -34.95
CA ALA A 104 -17.96 15.34 -35.22
C ALA A 104 -16.65 15.75 -35.92
N ASN A 105 -16.71 16.70 -36.86
CA ASN A 105 -15.55 17.24 -37.54
C ASN A 105 -14.59 18.01 -36.62
N ARG A 106 -15.06 18.48 -35.46
CA ARG A 106 -14.21 19.12 -34.44
C ARG A 106 -13.66 18.14 -33.41
N MET A 107 -14.25 16.94 -33.30
CA MET A 107 -13.88 15.94 -32.29
C MET A 107 -13.00 14.83 -32.89
N LEU A 108 -13.38 14.27 -34.03
CA LEU A 108 -12.67 13.16 -34.68
C LEU A 108 -11.32 13.62 -35.22
N GLY A 109 -10.27 12.84 -34.95
CA GLY A 109 -8.90 13.14 -35.38
C GLY A 109 -8.15 14.14 -34.48
N TYR A 110 -8.78 14.62 -33.42
CA TYR A 110 -8.19 15.54 -32.44
C TYR A 110 -7.90 14.84 -31.12
N TYR A 111 -6.97 15.41 -30.34
CA TYR A 111 -6.59 14.86 -29.04
C TYR A 111 -7.46 15.46 -27.93
N LEU A 112 -8.14 14.60 -27.16
CA LEU A 112 -8.90 15.01 -25.98
C LEU A 112 -8.02 14.94 -24.73
N LYS A 113 -7.82 16.09 -24.08
CA LYS A 113 -7.12 16.19 -22.80
C LYS A 113 -8.13 16.24 -21.65
N THR A 114 -7.91 15.39 -20.65
CA THR A 114 -8.68 15.34 -19.40
C THR A 114 -7.70 15.53 -18.22
N ASP A 115 -8.22 15.76 -17.02
CA ASP A 115 -7.41 15.78 -15.79
C ASP A 115 -6.66 14.46 -15.53
N GLN A 116 -7.11 13.37 -16.17
CA GLN A 116 -6.53 12.03 -16.08
C GLN A 116 -5.61 11.68 -17.26
N SER A 117 -5.43 12.60 -18.21
CA SER A 117 -4.60 12.39 -19.41
C SER A 117 -3.13 12.72 -19.13
N VAL A 118 -2.22 11.85 -19.58
CA VAL A 118 -0.77 12.11 -19.56
C VAL A 118 -0.35 12.68 -20.93
N GLY A 119 0.43 13.75 -20.95
CA GLY A 119 0.92 14.38 -22.18
C GLY A 119 -0.17 15.14 -22.96
N ASN A 120 -0.28 14.88 -24.26
CA ASN A 120 -1.14 15.63 -25.19
C ASN A 120 -2.62 15.22 -25.17
N GLY A 121 -3.02 14.22 -24.38
CA GLY A 121 -4.38 13.66 -24.42
C GLY A 121 -4.45 12.36 -25.21
N VAL A 122 -5.67 11.93 -25.52
CA VAL A 122 -5.96 10.70 -26.27
C VAL A 122 -6.60 11.07 -27.59
N LEU A 123 -6.11 10.49 -28.69
CA LEU A 123 -6.68 10.71 -30.01
C LEU A 123 -8.09 10.13 -30.07
N VAL A 124 -9.07 10.95 -30.46
CA VAL A 124 -10.45 10.51 -30.61
C VAL A 124 -10.67 10.05 -32.05
N ASN A 125 -10.81 8.74 -32.26
CA ASN A 125 -11.06 8.14 -33.58
C ASN A 125 -12.49 7.56 -33.76
N LYS A 126 -13.30 7.64 -32.70
CA LYS A 126 -14.65 7.09 -32.62
C LYS A 126 -15.52 8.00 -31.76
N LEU A 127 -16.76 8.21 -32.20
CA LEU A 127 -17.81 8.87 -31.43
C LEU A 127 -18.97 7.90 -31.24
N HIS A 128 -19.55 7.88 -30.05
CA HIS A 128 -20.83 7.23 -29.83
C HIS A 128 -21.93 8.28 -29.92
N VAL A 129 -22.78 8.14 -30.93
CA VAL A 129 -23.91 9.04 -31.18
C VAL A 129 -25.14 8.39 -30.59
N THR A 130 -25.68 8.97 -29.52
CA THR A 130 -26.79 8.39 -28.75
C THR A 130 -27.93 9.39 -28.62
N GLU A 131 -29.17 8.90 -28.61
CA GLU A 131 -30.34 9.75 -28.41
C GLU A 131 -30.25 10.48 -27.06
N SER A 132 -30.78 11.71 -27.03
CA SER A 132 -30.82 12.49 -25.80
C SER A 132 -32.07 12.14 -25.02
N LEU A 133 -31.90 11.67 -23.78
CA LEU A 133 -33.00 11.41 -22.85
C LEU A 133 -33.04 12.49 -21.77
N ASN A 134 -34.25 12.91 -21.39
CA ASN A 134 -34.49 13.84 -20.30
C ASN A 134 -35.12 13.09 -19.12
N PRO A 135 -34.32 12.38 -18.30
CA PRO A 135 -34.86 11.62 -17.18
C PRO A 135 -35.31 12.54 -16.04
N GLU A 136 -36.37 12.13 -15.34
CA GLU A 136 -36.87 12.83 -14.15
C GLU A 136 -35.94 12.61 -12.96
N ARG A 137 -35.41 11.38 -12.83
CA ARG A 137 -34.47 10.98 -11.78
C ARG A 137 -33.30 10.22 -12.37
N LYS A 138 -32.13 10.42 -11.77
CA LYS A 138 -30.86 9.78 -12.13
C LYS A 138 -30.29 9.11 -10.91
N TRP A 139 -30.12 7.79 -10.94
CA TRP A 139 -29.53 7.04 -9.85
C TRP A 139 -28.16 6.47 -10.25
N TYR A 140 -27.35 6.20 -9.24
CA TYR A 140 -26.09 5.50 -9.36
C TYR A 140 -26.24 4.07 -8.83
N LEU A 141 -25.67 3.09 -9.54
CA LEU A 141 -25.70 1.69 -9.13
C LEU A 141 -24.39 1.00 -9.50
N ALA A 142 -23.81 0.21 -8.60
CA ALA A 142 -22.66 -0.64 -8.90
C ALA A 142 -22.76 -2.01 -8.23
N ILE A 143 -22.20 -3.04 -8.87
CA ILE A 143 -21.96 -4.36 -8.28
C ILE A 143 -20.46 -4.58 -8.24
N THR A 144 -19.92 -4.82 -7.05
CA THR A 144 -18.49 -5.08 -6.82
C THR A 144 -18.27 -6.03 -5.64
N PHE A 145 -17.02 -6.22 -5.23
CA PHE A 145 -16.65 -7.06 -4.10
C PHE A 145 -16.33 -6.23 -2.86
N ASP A 146 -17.00 -6.53 -1.76
CA ASP A 146 -16.54 -6.14 -0.43
C ASP A 146 -15.39 -7.08 -0.04
N ARG A 147 -14.16 -6.58 -0.18
CA ARG A 147 -12.94 -7.35 0.08
C ARG A 147 -12.71 -7.64 1.55
N GLU A 148 -13.30 -6.86 2.45
CA GLU A 148 -13.18 -7.09 3.90
C GLU A 148 -14.08 -8.24 4.34
N ASN A 149 -15.27 -8.34 3.74
CA ASN A 149 -16.28 -9.35 4.07
C ASN A 149 -16.30 -10.53 3.08
N TYR A 150 -15.43 -10.51 2.07
CA TYR A 150 -15.29 -11.56 1.05
C TYR A 150 -16.61 -11.91 0.34
N CYS A 151 -17.46 -10.90 0.08
CA CYS A 151 -18.77 -11.10 -0.55
C CYS A 151 -19.02 -10.06 -1.65
N PRO A 152 -19.91 -10.35 -2.62
CA PRO A 152 -20.38 -9.33 -3.54
C PRO A 152 -21.27 -8.32 -2.81
N THR A 153 -21.31 -7.10 -3.35
CA THR A 153 -22.10 -6.01 -2.79
C THR A 153 -22.65 -5.12 -3.91
N ILE A 154 -23.84 -4.59 -3.67
CA ILE A 154 -24.44 -3.51 -4.45
C ILE A 154 -24.12 -2.19 -3.75
N ILE A 155 -23.70 -1.19 -4.51
CA ILE A 155 -23.59 0.20 -4.05
C ILE A 155 -24.64 1.00 -4.81
N ALA A 156 -25.46 1.79 -4.11
CA ALA A 156 -26.51 2.60 -4.72
C ALA A 156 -26.53 4.03 -4.15
N SER A 157 -26.88 4.99 -4.99
CA SER A 157 -27.06 6.39 -4.58
C SER A 157 -28.11 7.11 -5.44
N LYS A 158 -28.75 8.13 -4.86
CA LYS A 158 -29.66 9.02 -5.58
C LYS A 158 -28.96 10.03 -6.51
N PHE A 159 -27.63 10.11 -6.46
CA PHE A 159 -26.84 11.02 -7.28
C PHE A 159 -26.26 10.32 -8.53
N GLY A 160 -27.12 10.01 -9.50
CA GLY A 160 -26.67 9.50 -10.81
C GLY A 160 -26.00 10.58 -11.67
N GLY A 161 -25.04 10.17 -12.50
CA GLY A 161 -24.26 11.06 -13.37
C GLY A 161 -23.20 11.89 -12.65
N VAL A 162 -22.96 11.62 -11.37
CA VAL A 162 -21.89 12.24 -10.57
C VAL A 162 -20.82 11.19 -10.29
N ALA A 163 -19.55 11.58 -10.37
CA ALA A 163 -18.44 10.68 -10.03
C ALA A 163 -18.57 10.16 -8.60
N ILE A 164 -18.46 8.84 -8.40
CA ILE A 164 -18.65 8.19 -7.09
C ILE A 164 -17.73 8.79 -6.02
N GLU A 165 -16.52 9.21 -6.36
CA GLU A 165 -15.58 9.86 -5.45
C GLU A 165 -16.10 11.21 -4.96
N LYS A 166 -16.80 11.96 -5.82
CA LYS A 166 -17.47 13.21 -5.44
C LYS A 166 -18.66 12.93 -4.53
N ILE A 167 -19.44 11.87 -4.80
CA ILE A 167 -20.54 11.45 -3.91
C ILE A 167 -19.98 11.04 -2.54
N ALA A 168 -18.94 10.20 -2.50
CA ALA A 168 -18.28 9.75 -1.28
C ALA A 168 -17.69 10.92 -0.47
N ALA A 169 -17.14 11.92 -1.14
CA ALA A 169 -16.68 13.12 -0.46
C ALA A 169 -17.85 13.98 0.02
N GLN A 170 -18.80 14.34 -0.84
CA GLN A 170 -19.78 15.41 -0.59
C GLN A 170 -21.07 14.92 0.08
N HIS A 171 -21.53 13.74 -0.28
CA HIS A 171 -22.80 13.13 0.15
C HIS A 171 -22.62 11.66 0.58
N PRO A 172 -21.73 11.37 1.56
CA PRO A 172 -21.45 9.99 1.94
C PRO A 172 -22.65 9.24 2.52
N ASP A 173 -23.58 9.96 3.17
CA ASP A 173 -24.80 9.38 3.74
C ASP A 173 -25.78 8.88 2.67
N GLU A 174 -25.56 9.25 1.40
CA GLU A 174 -26.38 8.86 0.24
C GLU A 174 -25.71 7.74 -0.57
N LEU A 175 -24.58 7.19 -0.11
CA LEU A 175 -23.97 5.97 -0.64
C LEU A 175 -24.31 4.78 0.24
N HIS A 176 -25.21 3.94 -0.26
CA HIS A 176 -25.70 2.79 0.47
C HIS A 176 -25.10 1.50 -0.08
N THR A 177 -24.65 0.62 0.81
CA THR A 177 -23.97 -0.62 0.46
C THR A 177 -24.80 -1.81 0.95
N PHE A 178 -25.11 -2.74 0.04
CA PHE A 178 -25.96 -3.90 0.29
C PHE A 178 -25.22 -5.19 -0.08
N ARG A 179 -24.76 -5.92 0.93
CA ARG A 179 -24.06 -7.19 0.78
C ARG A 179 -25.03 -8.33 0.48
N PHE A 180 -24.59 -9.30 -0.31
CA PHE A 180 -25.36 -10.51 -0.62
C PHE A 180 -24.43 -11.70 -0.88
N GLY A 181 -24.98 -12.92 -0.90
CA GLY A 181 -24.25 -14.15 -1.18
C GLY A 181 -24.39 -14.58 -2.64
N PHE A 182 -23.35 -15.20 -3.21
CA PHE A 182 -23.44 -15.78 -4.58
C PHE A 182 -24.49 -16.87 -4.70
N THR A 183 -24.69 -17.64 -3.64
CA THR A 183 -25.70 -18.72 -3.60
C THR A 183 -27.11 -18.17 -3.69
N ASP A 184 -27.38 -17.06 -3.00
CA ASP A 184 -28.71 -16.43 -2.99
C ASP A 184 -28.93 -15.54 -4.21
N GLY A 185 -27.86 -14.94 -4.74
CA GLY A 185 -27.92 -13.99 -5.84
C GLY A 185 -28.74 -12.74 -5.48
N ILE A 186 -29.43 -12.19 -6.48
CA ILE A 186 -30.34 -11.06 -6.29
C ILE A 186 -31.70 -11.59 -5.85
N THR A 187 -32.08 -11.26 -4.62
CA THR A 187 -33.39 -11.62 -4.04
C THR A 187 -34.32 -10.40 -4.05
N THR A 188 -35.63 -10.63 -4.06
CA THR A 188 -36.62 -9.54 -3.98
C THR A 188 -36.42 -8.70 -2.72
N LYS A 189 -36.14 -9.32 -1.57
CA LYS A 189 -35.82 -8.61 -0.32
C LYS A 189 -34.59 -7.70 -0.41
N LEU A 190 -33.59 -8.10 -1.22
CA LEU A 190 -32.42 -7.26 -1.48
C LEU A 190 -32.82 -6.08 -2.37
N THR A 191 -33.55 -6.34 -3.44
CA THR A 191 -34.08 -5.30 -4.33
C THR A 191 -34.92 -4.29 -3.57
N ASP A 192 -35.85 -4.73 -2.71
CA ASP A 192 -36.69 -3.84 -1.89
C ASP A 192 -35.86 -2.87 -1.04
N LYS A 193 -34.73 -3.35 -0.48
CA LYS A 193 -33.82 -2.48 0.28
C LYS A 193 -33.15 -1.43 -0.60
N VAL A 194 -32.71 -1.82 -1.80
CA VAL A 194 -32.11 -0.90 -2.78
C VAL A 194 -33.17 0.11 -3.26
N SER A 195 -34.36 -0.34 -3.63
CA SER A 195 -35.50 0.49 -4.04
C SER A 195 -35.89 1.51 -2.99
N ASN A 196 -36.04 1.09 -1.73
CA ASN A 196 -36.41 1.98 -0.62
C ASN A 196 -35.36 3.08 -0.41
N CYS A 197 -34.08 2.73 -0.56
CA CYS A 197 -32.99 3.70 -0.52
C CYS A 197 -33.08 4.72 -1.66
N LEU A 198 -33.33 4.28 -2.89
CA LEU A 198 -33.43 5.15 -4.06
C LEU A 198 -34.74 5.96 -4.10
N GLY A 199 -35.74 5.57 -3.31
CA GLY A 199 -37.08 6.15 -3.35
C GLY A 199 -37.84 5.73 -4.62
N ALA A 200 -37.60 4.51 -5.11
CA ALA A 200 -38.25 3.96 -6.27
C ALA A 200 -39.76 3.70 -6.03
N SER A 201 -40.58 3.95 -7.03
CA SER A 201 -41.98 3.55 -7.10
C SER A 201 -42.13 2.03 -7.25
N ALA A 202 -43.37 1.52 -7.20
CA ALA A 202 -43.64 0.09 -7.37
C ALA A 202 -43.17 -0.42 -8.76
N LYS A 203 -43.52 0.31 -9.84
CA LYS A 203 -43.09 -0.05 -11.20
C LYS A 203 -41.57 -0.01 -11.35
N GLU A 204 -40.91 1.03 -10.84
CA GLU A 204 -39.45 1.11 -10.86
C GLU A 204 -38.78 0.02 -10.02
N THR A 205 -39.43 -0.46 -8.97
CA THR A 205 -38.92 -1.57 -8.15
C THR A 205 -38.97 -2.89 -8.92
N GLU A 206 -40.02 -3.12 -9.70
CA GLU A 206 -40.11 -4.27 -10.61
C GLU A 206 -39.02 -4.21 -11.68
N ASP A 207 -38.85 -3.04 -12.32
CA ASP A 207 -37.79 -2.80 -13.31
C ASP A 207 -36.40 -2.99 -12.69
N LEU A 208 -36.18 -2.46 -11.48
CA LEU A 208 -34.91 -2.57 -10.77
C LEU A 208 -34.60 -4.02 -10.41
N ASN A 209 -35.61 -4.83 -10.06
CA ASN A 209 -35.42 -6.25 -9.77
C ASN A 209 -34.92 -7.01 -11.01
N ASP A 210 -35.54 -6.78 -12.17
CA ASP A 210 -35.14 -7.39 -13.44
C ASP A 210 -33.74 -6.93 -13.86
N ILE A 211 -33.47 -5.62 -13.79
CA ILE A 211 -32.17 -5.05 -14.11
C ILE A 211 -31.09 -5.63 -13.19
N LEU A 212 -31.27 -5.61 -11.86
CA LEU A 212 -30.28 -6.16 -10.92
C LEU A 212 -30.01 -7.65 -11.18
N GLY A 213 -31.05 -8.44 -11.44
CA GLY A 213 -30.90 -9.85 -11.79
C GLY A 213 -30.05 -10.05 -13.05
N ARG A 214 -30.28 -9.25 -14.10
CA ARG A 214 -29.51 -9.29 -15.35
C ARG A 214 -28.08 -8.77 -15.16
N LEU A 215 -27.87 -7.70 -14.40
CA LEU A 215 -26.55 -7.19 -14.05
C LEU A 215 -25.75 -8.22 -13.25
N TYR A 216 -26.37 -8.91 -12.31
CA TYR A 216 -25.74 -10.01 -11.58
C TYR A 216 -25.37 -11.19 -12.50
N LYS A 217 -26.24 -11.50 -13.48
CA LYS A 217 -25.92 -12.49 -14.52
C LYS A 217 -24.72 -12.07 -15.34
N ILE A 218 -24.61 -10.80 -15.76
CA ILE A 218 -23.39 -10.29 -16.43
C ILE A 218 -22.18 -10.44 -15.51
N PHE A 219 -22.31 -9.98 -14.26
CA PHE A 219 -21.23 -9.99 -13.26
C PHE A 219 -20.62 -11.37 -13.08
N THR A 220 -21.47 -12.40 -12.97
CA THR A 220 -21.04 -13.79 -12.76
C THR A 220 -20.59 -14.48 -14.05
N THR A 221 -21.30 -14.31 -15.16
CA THR A 221 -21.03 -15.05 -16.41
C THR A 221 -19.90 -14.49 -17.24
N LYS A 222 -19.61 -13.18 -17.13
CA LYS A 222 -18.53 -12.51 -17.85
C LYS A 222 -17.27 -12.31 -16.99
N ASP A 223 -17.25 -12.86 -15.78
CA ASP A 223 -16.14 -12.72 -14.81
C ASP A 223 -15.82 -11.24 -14.50
N ALA A 224 -16.86 -10.43 -14.30
CA ALA A 224 -16.68 -9.04 -13.90
C ALA A 224 -16.32 -8.98 -12.40
N TYR A 225 -15.41 -8.07 -12.04
CA TYR A 225 -15.16 -7.73 -10.63
C TYR A 225 -15.73 -6.37 -10.24
N SER A 226 -16.06 -5.55 -11.24
CA SER A 226 -16.73 -4.29 -11.07
C SER A 226 -17.66 -4.06 -12.25
N LEU A 227 -18.90 -3.73 -11.94
CA LEU A 227 -19.90 -3.25 -12.87
C LEU A 227 -20.44 -1.97 -12.27
N GLU A 228 -20.37 -0.88 -13.00
CA GLU A 228 -20.86 0.42 -12.58
C GLU A 228 -21.83 0.96 -13.63
N ILE A 229 -23.06 1.30 -13.21
CA ILE A 229 -24.05 2.08 -13.97
C ILE A 229 -24.03 3.48 -13.37
N LYS A 230 -23.38 4.46 -14.01
CA LYS A 230 -23.24 5.79 -13.38
C LYS A 230 -24.53 6.57 -13.46
N THR A 231 -25.32 6.37 -14.51
CA THR A 231 -26.66 6.95 -14.65
C THR A 231 -27.69 5.90 -15.02
N LEU A 232 -28.43 5.44 -14.02
CA LEU A 232 -29.69 4.74 -14.18
C LEU A 232 -30.82 5.78 -14.21
N ALA A 233 -31.33 6.06 -15.41
CA ALA A 233 -32.35 7.05 -15.67
C ALA A 233 -33.75 6.47 -15.45
N SER A 234 -34.60 7.25 -14.79
CA SER A 234 -36.03 6.97 -14.69
C SER A 234 -36.85 7.92 -15.57
N SER A 235 -37.83 7.37 -16.28
CA SER A 235 -38.81 8.11 -17.08
C SER A 235 -40.03 8.54 -16.25
N SER A 236 -40.71 9.59 -16.69
CA SER A 236 -41.92 10.12 -16.04
C SER A 236 -43.11 9.15 -16.02
N GLU A 237 -43.14 8.17 -16.92
CA GLU A 237 -44.19 7.14 -16.99
C GLU A 237 -43.81 5.85 -16.23
N GLY A 238 -42.67 5.86 -15.53
CA GLY A 238 -42.02 4.69 -14.97
C GLY A 238 -41.34 3.86 -16.05
N GLY A 239 -40.10 3.47 -15.80
CA GLY A 239 -39.24 2.80 -16.76
C GLY A 239 -37.80 3.17 -16.51
N LEU A 240 -36.94 2.18 -16.32
CA LEU A 240 -35.53 2.38 -16.03
C LEU A 240 -34.64 2.11 -17.25
N THR A 241 -33.72 3.03 -17.54
CA THR A 241 -32.75 2.95 -18.65
C THR A 241 -31.34 3.18 -18.14
N CYS A 242 -30.41 2.28 -18.45
CA CYS A 242 -28.99 2.44 -18.16
C CYS A 242 -28.36 3.36 -19.22
N MET A 243 -28.12 4.63 -18.91
CA MET A 243 -27.59 5.57 -19.90
C MET A 243 -26.09 5.38 -20.15
N ASP A 244 -25.34 5.01 -19.12
CA ASP A 244 -23.91 4.81 -19.20
C ASP A 244 -23.46 3.75 -18.19
N ALA A 245 -22.44 2.99 -18.59
CA ALA A 245 -21.90 1.93 -17.78
C ALA A 245 -20.39 1.80 -17.97
N LYS A 246 -19.73 1.30 -16.93
CA LYS A 246 -18.33 0.94 -16.92
C LYS A 246 -18.18 -0.46 -16.35
N PHE A 247 -17.57 -1.34 -17.15
CA PHE A 247 -17.28 -2.70 -16.73
C PHE A 247 -15.79 -2.90 -16.53
N SER A 248 -15.44 -3.77 -15.60
CA SER A 248 -14.08 -4.24 -15.41
C SER A 248 -14.06 -5.72 -15.08
N PHE A 249 -13.17 -6.45 -15.76
CA PHE A 249 -13.15 -7.91 -15.79
C PHE A 249 -11.87 -8.49 -15.20
N ASP A 250 -11.95 -9.72 -14.71
CA ASP A 250 -10.79 -10.45 -14.21
C ASP A 250 -9.91 -10.93 -15.39
N ASP A 251 -8.68 -10.43 -15.48
CA ASP A 251 -7.73 -10.81 -16.55
C ASP A 251 -7.41 -12.31 -16.54
N ALA A 252 -7.49 -12.97 -15.37
CA ALA A 252 -7.30 -14.43 -15.30
C ALA A 252 -8.40 -15.21 -16.05
N ALA A 253 -9.52 -14.56 -16.38
CA ALA A 253 -10.61 -15.12 -17.16
C ALA A 253 -10.38 -15.06 -18.67
N ALA A 254 -9.32 -14.40 -19.17
CA ALA A 254 -9.09 -14.18 -20.60
C ALA A 254 -9.17 -15.46 -21.45
N LYS A 255 -8.68 -16.60 -20.93
CA LYS A 255 -8.74 -17.90 -21.63
C LYS A 255 -10.16 -18.41 -21.86
N ARG A 256 -11.08 -18.14 -20.92
CA ARG A 256 -12.49 -18.57 -20.97
C ARG A 256 -13.42 -17.48 -21.54
N GLN A 257 -13.01 -16.22 -21.52
CA GLN A 257 -13.76 -15.06 -22.03
C GLN A 257 -13.18 -14.51 -23.34
N LYS A 258 -12.82 -15.39 -24.30
CA LYS A 258 -12.08 -14.99 -25.52
C LYS A 258 -12.77 -13.88 -26.33
N THR A 259 -14.08 -13.99 -26.54
CA THR A 259 -14.85 -13.00 -27.31
C THR A 259 -14.85 -11.63 -26.63
N LEU A 260 -15.01 -11.60 -25.32
CA LEU A 260 -14.98 -10.37 -24.53
C LEU A 260 -13.59 -9.72 -24.53
N PHE A 261 -12.52 -10.51 -24.37
CA PHE A 261 -11.16 -9.97 -24.41
C PHE A 261 -10.70 -9.56 -25.82
N ALA A 262 -11.36 -10.03 -26.88
CA ALA A 262 -11.14 -9.55 -28.24
C ALA A 262 -11.64 -8.11 -28.47
N GLU A 263 -12.48 -7.59 -27.56
CA GLU A 263 -12.97 -6.21 -27.59
C GLU A 263 -11.98 -5.17 -27.05
N ARG A 264 -10.83 -5.62 -26.52
CA ARG A 264 -9.80 -4.74 -25.97
C ARG A 264 -9.28 -3.76 -27.02
N ASP A 265 -9.30 -2.47 -26.70
CA ASP A 265 -8.77 -1.41 -27.54
C ASP A 265 -7.41 -0.95 -27.03
N THR A 266 -6.34 -1.56 -27.57
CA THR A 266 -4.96 -1.24 -27.19
C THR A 266 -4.47 0.11 -27.72
N GLU A 267 -5.18 0.75 -28.66
CA GLU A 267 -4.77 2.05 -29.22
C GLU A 267 -4.87 3.18 -28.18
N HIS A 268 -5.73 3.00 -27.17
CA HIS A 268 -5.98 3.95 -26.09
C HIS A 268 -5.15 3.64 -24.83
N GLU A 269 -4.35 2.58 -24.87
CA GLU A 269 -3.45 2.17 -23.80
C GLU A 269 -2.04 2.72 -24.03
N ILE A 270 -1.18 2.62 -23.01
CA ILE A 270 0.21 3.07 -23.12
C ILE A 270 0.97 2.06 -23.99
N PRO A 271 1.52 2.44 -25.17
CA PRO A 271 2.12 1.50 -26.11
C PRO A 271 3.24 0.64 -25.51
N GLU A 272 4.02 1.22 -24.59
CA GLU A 272 5.08 0.51 -23.90
C GLU A 272 4.55 -0.58 -22.96
N GLU A 273 3.38 -0.38 -22.33
CA GLU A 273 2.72 -1.36 -21.47
C GLU A 273 2.14 -2.52 -22.29
N VAL A 274 1.49 -2.20 -23.42
CA VAL A 274 0.95 -3.19 -24.37
C VAL A 274 2.05 -4.07 -24.94
N GLU A 275 3.20 -3.49 -25.29
CA GLU A 275 4.32 -4.26 -25.82
C GLU A 275 4.93 -5.17 -24.76
N ALA A 276 5.18 -4.67 -23.54
CA ALA A 276 5.75 -5.46 -22.45
C ALA A 276 4.89 -6.69 -22.11
N GLU A 277 3.56 -6.56 -22.22
CA GLU A 277 2.63 -7.65 -22.01
C GLU A 277 2.81 -8.82 -22.99
N LYS A 278 3.21 -8.57 -24.25
CA LYS A 278 3.46 -9.65 -25.23
C LYS A 278 4.54 -10.62 -24.74
N TYR A 279 5.41 -10.14 -23.86
CA TYR A 279 6.47 -10.90 -23.23
C TYR A 279 6.08 -11.46 -21.86
N GLY A 280 4.83 -11.25 -21.43
CA GLY A 280 4.33 -11.64 -20.11
C GLY A 280 4.89 -10.78 -18.98
N LEU A 281 5.39 -9.57 -19.29
CA LEU A 281 5.90 -8.63 -18.30
C LEU A 281 4.77 -7.77 -17.74
N VAL A 282 5.00 -7.27 -16.53
CA VAL A 282 4.12 -6.31 -15.88
C VAL A 282 4.83 -4.96 -15.85
N TYR A 283 4.58 -4.15 -16.87
CA TYR A 283 5.16 -2.83 -16.98
C TYR A 283 4.12 -1.76 -16.67
N VAL A 284 4.50 -0.73 -15.92
CA VAL A 284 3.71 0.49 -15.73
C VAL A 284 4.62 1.69 -15.93
N ARG A 285 4.23 2.62 -16.79
CA ARG A 285 5.01 3.84 -17.05
C ARG A 285 4.91 4.81 -15.88
N MET A 286 6.02 5.44 -15.53
CA MET A 286 6.10 6.48 -14.49
C MET A 286 6.87 7.70 -15.02
N ASP A 287 6.79 8.84 -14.32
CA ASP A 287 7.33 10.12 -14.82
C ASP A 287 8.78 10.42 -14.39
N GLY A 288 9.50 9.43 -13.87
CA GLY A 288 10.88 9.57 -13.43
C GLY A 288 11.94 9.35 -14.53
N TYR A 289 13.18 9.17 -14.08
CA TYR A 289 14.37 9.05 -14.94
C TYR A 289 15.26 7.85 -14.57
N ILE A 290 14.86 7.02 -13.60
CA ILE A 290 15.58 5.80 -13.23
C ILE A 290 14.74 4.59 -13.64
N GLY A 291 15.21 3.86 -14.64
CA GLY A 291 14.58 2.63 -15.09
C GLY A 291 14.94 1.47 -14.17
N ASN A 292 13.96 0.64 -13.82
CA ASN A 292 14.21 -0.57 -13.03
C ASN A 292 13.53 -1.80 -13.62
N VAL A 293 14.19 -2.94 -13.45
CA VAL A 293 13.71 -4.26 -13.86
C VAL A 293 13.90 -5.19 -12.67
N VAL A 294 12.80 -5.77 -12.22
CA VAL A 294 12.80 -6.53 -10.96
C VAL A 294 11.99 -7.82 -11.13
N ASN A 295 12.44 -8.90 -10.48
CA ASN A 295 11.71 -10.16 -10.42
C ASN A 295 10.80 -10.18 -9.17
N GLY A 296 9.48 -10.12 -9.41
CA GLY A 296 8.43 -10.15 -8.40
C GLY A 296 7.85 -8.77 -8.11
N ALA A 297 6.51 -8.64 -8.22
CA ALA A 297 5.81 -7.37 -8.02
C ALA A 297 6.09 -6.69 -6.67
N GLY A 298 6.20 -7.47 -5.59
CA GLY A 298 6.53 -6.94 -4.27
C GLY A 298 7.91 -6.27 -4.23
N LEU A 299 8.91 -6.91 -4.84
CA LEU A 299 10.26 -6.36 -4.93
C LEU A 299 10.31 -5.19 -5.91
N ALA A 300 9.58 -5.24 -7.02
CA ALA A 300 9.48 -4.12 -7.97
C ALA A 300 8.91 -2.86 -7.30
N MET A 301 7.88 -3.02 -6.45
CA MET A 301 7.34 -1.92 -5.64
C MET A 301 8.38 -1.43 -4.62
N ALA A 302 9.02 -2.35 -3.90
CA ALA A 302 10.05 -2.01 -2.91
C ALA A 302 11.26 -1.30 -3.53
N THR A 303 11.64 -1.66 -4.76
CA THR A 303 12.71 -1.00 -5.52
C THR A 303 12.30 0.41 -5.94
N ASN A 304 11.06 0.59 -6.41
CA ASN A 304 10.53 1.94 -6.68
C ASN A 304 10.50 2.80 -5.41
N ASP A 305 10.05 2.22 -4.31
CA ASP A 305 10.05 2.88 -3.01
C ASP A 305 11.47 3.21 -2.55
N ALA A 306 12.45 2.33 -2.79
CA ALA A 306 13.86 2.55 -2.47
C ALA A 306 14.48 3.65 -3.35
N ILE A 307 14.18 3.68 -4.65
CA ILE A 307 14.61 4.75 -5.56
C ILE A 307 14.08 6.09 -5.06
N ALA A 308 12.78 6.17 -4.74
CA ALA A 308 12.15 7.36 -4.18
C ALA A 308 12.72 7.74 -2.81
N LEU A 309 13.00 6.74 -1.96
CA LEU A 309 13.63 6.89 -0.64
C LEU A 309 15.01 7.56 -0.74
N HIS A 310 15.76 7.28 -1.82
CA HIS A 310 17.09 7.83 -2.06
C HIS A 310 17.10 9.05 -3.00
N GLY A 311 15.96 9.73 -3.16
CA GLY A 311 15.85 10.98 -3.94
C GLY A 311 15.84 10.80 -5.46
N GLY A 312 15.83 9.55 -5.93
CA GLY A 312 15.61 9.21 -7.33
C GLY A 312 14.13 9.23 -7.72
N ALA A 313 13.84 9.29 -9.01
CA ALA A 313 12.48 9.13 -9.52
C ALA A 313 12.42 7.94 -10.48
N SER A 314 11.60 6.93 -10.18
CA SER A 314 11.41 5.78 -11.05
C SER A 314 10.74 6.18 -12.36
N ALA A 315 11.34 5.79 -13.49
CA ALA A 315 10.77 5.94 -14.83
C ALA A 315 9.71 4.87 -15.13
N ASN A 316 9.72 3.77 -14.38
CA ASN A 316 8.76 2.69 -14.54
C ASN A 316 8.61 1.84 -13.28
N PHE A 317 7.57 1.02 -13.28
CA PHE A 317 7.48 -0.22 -12.52
C PHE A 317 7.62 -1.38 -13.52
N LEU A 318 8.48 -2.37 -13.26
CA LEU A 318 8.54 -3.58 -14.09
C LEU A 318 8.76 -4.82 -13.24
N ASP A 319 7.75 -5.70 -13.24
CA ASP A 319 7.85 -7.06 -12.71
C ASP A 319 8.02 -8.08 -13.86
N ALA A 320 9.17 -8.76 -13.86
CA ALA A 320 9.54 -9.79 -14.82
C ALA A 320 9.13 -11.21 -14.37
N ALA A 321 8.57 -11.37 -13.16
CA ALA A 321 7.97 -12.59 -12.62
C ALA A 321 8.81 -13.87 -12.80
N GLY A 322 10.16 -13.76 -12.75
CA GLY A 322 11.08 -14.89 -12.95
C GLY A 322 11.33 -15.27 -14.41
N ARG A 323 10.92 -14.43 -15.38
CA ARG A 323 11.06 -14.63 -16.82
C ARG A 323 12.16 -13.74 -17.41
N SER A 324 13.39 -13.90 -16.91
CA SER A 324 14.57 -13.11 -17.36
C SER A 324 14.78 -13.14 -18.88
N GLN A 325 14.52 -14.26 -19.55
CA GLN A 325 14.62 -14.40 -21.00
C GLN A 325 13.61 -13.52 -21.75
N SER A 326 12.41 -13.34 -21.20
CA SER A 326 11.37 -12.49 -21.79
C SER A 326 11.74 -11.00 -21.74
N TRP A 327 12.42 -10.57 -20.67
CA TRP A 327 12.99 -9.21 -20.58
C TRP A 327 14.08 -8.97 -21.62
N ILE A 328 15.03 -9.90 -21.79
CA ILE A 328 16.12 -9.75 -22.78
C ILE A 328 15.54 -9.56 -24.19
N ALA A 329 14.49 -10.32 -24.53
CA ALA A 329 13.80 -10.19 -25.82
C ALA A 329 13.07 -8.84 -25.98
N TYR A 330 12.39 -8.35 -24.94
CA TYR A 330 11.72 -7.05 -24.93
C TYR A 330 12.73 -5.89 -25.07
N ARG A 331 13.84 -5.94 -24.31
CA ARG A 331 14.90 -4.92 -24.31
C ARG A 331 15.52 -4.74 -25.69
N SER A 332 15.93 -5.85 -26.33
CA SER A 332 16.63 -5.84 -27.62
C SER A 332 15.78 -5.27 -28.76
N ARG A 333 14.46 -5.49 -28.71
CA ARG A 333 13.55 -5.06 -29.79
C ARG A 333 12.98 -3.66 -29.59
N PHE A 334 12.71 -3.25 -28.37
CA PHE A 334 11.86 -2.07 -28.13
C PHE A 334 12.54 -1.01 -27.28
N TRP A 335 13.09 -1.38 -26.12
CA TRP A 335 13.71 -0.43 -25.18
C TRP A 335 14.92 0.30 -25.77
N GLU A 336 15.84 -0.43 -26.41
CA GLU A 336 17.01 0.17 -27.06
C GLU A 336 16.67 0.92 -28.36
N SER A 337 15.56 0.57 -29.03
CA SER A 337 15.06 1.27 -30.21
C SER A 337 14.49 2.65 -29.87
N SER A 338 13.75 2.75 -28.76
CA SER A 338 13.23 4.02 -28.23
C SER A 338 14.32 4.96 -27.73
N ALA A 339 15.45 4.42 -27.23
CA ALA A 339 16.62 5.22 -26.83
C ALA A 339 17.42 5.78 -28.02
N LYS A 340 17.37 5.11 -29.19
CA LYS A 340 18.10 5.49 -30.41
C LYS A 340 17.32 6.42 -31.35
N GLY A 341 16.14 6.91 -30.94
CA GLY A 341 15.38 7.88 -31.74
C GLY A 341 14.84 7.29 -33.03
N SER A 342 13.97 6.28 -32.95
CA SER A 342 13.17 5.83 -34.09
C SER A 342 11.88 6.67 -34.21
N ARG A 343 11.31 6.75 -35.42
CA ARG A 343 10.19 7.63 -35.82
C ARG A 343 8.82 7.31 -35.18
N THR A 344 8.72 6.32 -34.32
CA THR A 344 7.49 6.03 -33.57
C THR A 344 7.51 6.83 -32.26
N GLY A 345 6.49 7.64 -32.00
CA GLY A 345 6.47 8.72 -30.99
C GLY A 345 6.68 8.37 -29.50
N SER A 346 7.22 7.19 -29.14
CA SER A 346 7.66 6.86 -27.78
C SER A 346 9.08 7.38 -27.52
N ARG A 347 9.20 8.67 -27.17
CA ARG A 347 10.45 9.21 -26.63
C ARG A 347 10.60 8.83 -25.16
N ILE A 348 11.43 7.82 -24.86
CA ILE A 348 12.06 7.74 -23.54
C ILE A 348 12.95 8.97 -23.40
N LYS A 349 12.83 9.72 -22.30
CA LYS A 349 13.65 10.92 -22.08
C LYS A 349 15.14 10.56 -22.17
N PRO A 350 15.98 11.31 -22.92
CA PRO A 350 17.42 11.11 -22.91
C PRO A 350 17.95 11.21 -21.47
N GLY A 351 18.68 10.19 -21.01
CA GLY A 351 19.29 10.17 -19.66
C GLY A 351 18.66 9.21 -18.65
N VAL A 352 17.83 8.24 -19.08
CA VAL A 352 17.36 7.18 -18.17
C VAL A 352 18.51 6.25 -17.79
N ILE A 353 18.78 6.12 -16.48
CA ILE A 353 19.77 5.18 -15.93
C ILE A 353 19.08 3.84 -15.69
N GLU A 354 19.63 2.76 -16.24
CA GLU A 354 19.11 1.40 -16.04
C GLU A 354 19.69 0.76 -14.78
N SER A 355 18.80 0.27 -13.92
CA SER A 355 19.14 -0.62 -12.81
C SER A 355 18.45 -1.97 -12.99
N VAL A 356 19.22 -3.06 -12.97
CA VAL A 356 18.69 -4.43 -13.01
C VAL A 356 18.95 -5.07 -11.64
N VAL A 357 17.89 -5.51 -10.99
CA VAL A 357 17.96 -6.23 -9.71
C VAL A 357 17.41 -7.64 -9.93
N ASP A 358 18.31 -8.61 -10.05
CA ASP A 358 17.96 -10.01 -10.27
C ASP A 358 18.51 -10.89 -9.12
N PHE A 359 17.66 -11.74 -8.57
CA PHE A 359 18.00 -12.70 -7.51
C PHE A 359 18.15 -14.15 -8.02
N GLY A 360 18.09 -14.40 -9.33
CA GLY A 360 18.27 -15.76 -9.82
C GLY A 360 18.17 -15.91 -11.33
N CYS A 361 19.26 -15.62 -12.04
CA CYS A 361 19.53 -16.21 -13.35
C CYS A 361 21.03 -16.33 -13.60
N SER A 362 21.56 -17.55 -13.51
CA SER A 362 22.89 -17.93 -14.00
C SER A 362 22.88 -18.17 -15.51
N GLY A 363 22.47 -17.16 -16.28
CA GLY A 363 22.47 -17.18 -17.75
C GLY A 363 23.18 -15.94 -18.29
N HIS A 364 24.18 -16.14 -19.15
CA HIS A 364 25.06 -15.11 -19.70
C HIS A 364 24.30 -13.88 -20.22
N LEU A 365 24.46 -12.72 -19.58
CA LEU A 365 24.20 -11.42 -20.18
C LEU A 365 25.49 -10.96 -20.89
N HIS A 366 25.59 -11.20 -22.19
CA HIS A 366 26.54 -10.46 -23.03
C HIS A 366 25.80 -9.25 -23.61
N LEU A 367 26.29 -8.05 -23.30
CA LEU A 367 25.70 -6.77 -23.68
C LEU A 367 26.72 -5.91 -24.41
N GLU A 368 26.50 -5.60 -25.69
CA GLU A 368 27.26 -4.60 -26.45
C GLU A 368 26.31 -3.48 -26.91
N THR A 369 26.34 -2.31 -26.26
CA THR A 369 25.88 -1.06 -26.88
C THR A 369 26.72 0.16 -26.41
N PRO A 370 26.96 1.18 -27.26
CA PRO A 370 27.97 2.22 -26.99
C PRO A 370 27.47 3.46 -26.22
N GLN A 371 26.21 3.53 -25.78
CA GLN A 371 25.62 4.77 -25.21
C GLN A 371 24.71 4.60 -23.99
N ALA A 372 24.59 3.41 -23.41
CA ALA A 372 23.87 3.18 -22.15
C ALA A 372 24.88 2.86 -21.03
N HIS A 373 24.89 3.64 -19.95
CA HIS A 373 25.60 3.28 -18.73
C HIS A 373 24.75 2.29 -17.94
N ILE A 374 25.19 1.04 -17.89
CA ILE A 374 24.51 -0.06 -17.20
C ILE A 374 25.14 -0.22 -15.83
N SER A 375 24.40 0.04 -14.75
CA SER A 375 24.76 -0.41 -13.41
C SER A 375 24.07 -1.75 -13.17
N SER A 376 24.81 -2.86 -13.35
CA SER A 376 24.31 -4.17 -12.93
C SER A 376 24.53 -4.34 -11.43
N VAL A 377 23.48 -4.66 -10.68
CA VAL A 377 23.62 -5.18 -9.31
C VAL A 377 23.50 -6.70 -9.41
N LEU A 378 24.63 -7.36 -9.66
CA LEU A 378 24.74 -8.82 -9.53
C LEU A 378 25.00 -9.15 -8.07
N VAL A 379 23.98 -9.66 -7.38
CA VAL A 379 24.16 -10.27 -6.06
C VAL A 379 24.68 -11.70 -6.28
N HIS A 380 26.00 -11.87 -6.39
CA HIS A 380 26.61 -13.21 -6.41
C HIS A 380 26.60 -13.82 -5.00
N GLY A 381 25.87 -14.93 -4.82
CA GLY A 381 26.13 -15.88 -3.73
C GLY A 381 27.38 -16.72 -4.02
N PRO A 382 28.06 -17.28 -3.00
CA PRO A 382 29.33 -17.97 -3.19
C PRO A 382 29.06 -19.36 -3.76
N SER A 383 29.43 -19.60 -5.03
CA SER A 383 29.56 -20.95 -5.58
C SER A 383 30.59 -20.92 -6.71
N ASN A 384 31.71 -21.62 -6.49
CA ASN A 384 32.77 -21.86 -7.47
C ASN A 384 32.22 -22.52 -8.74
N VAL A 385 32.15 -21.80 -9.85
CA VAL A 385 32.30 -22.39 -11.20
C VAL A 385 32.95 -21.34 -12.10
N LEU A 386 34.22 -21.55 -12.46
CA LEU A 386 34.85 -21.39 -13.78
C LEU A 386 36.38 -21.26 -13.61
N SER A 387 37.01 -22.40 -13.32
CA SER A 387 38.35 -22.67 -13.82
C SER A 387 38.25 -23.05 -15.29
N ASN A 388 38.72 -22.19 -16.19
CA ASN A 388 39.53 -22.52 -17.38
C ASN A 388 39.51 -21.35 -18.36
N GLY A 389 40.66 -20.69 -18.52
CA GLY A 389 40.91 -19.64 -19.51
C GLY A 389 42.01 -18.71 -19.03
N HIS A 390 43.23 -18.94 -19.51
CA HIS A 390 44.47 -18.30 -19.07
C HIS A 390 44.43 -16.76 -18.97
N GLY A 391 44.77 -16.24 -17.80
CA GLY A 391 45.06 -14.82 -17.57
C GLY A 391 45.28 -14.54 -16.08
N ASN A 392 46.53 -14.62 -15.61
CA ASN A 392 46.93 -14.22 -14.27
C ASN A 392 46.73 -12.71 -14.09
N PHE A 393 45.75 -12.29 -13.29
CA PHE A 393 45.74 -10.95 -12.69
C PHE A 393 45.64 -11.09 -11.17
N ARG A 394 46.79 -10.91 -10.50
CA ARG A 394 46.87 -10.62 -9.07
C ARG A 394 46.69 -9.10 -8.91
N ASN A 395 45.77 -8.71 -8.02
CA ASN A 395 45.45 -7.34 -7.57
C ASN A 395 44.49 -6.52 -8.47
N TRP A 396 43.43 -6.02 -7.82
CA TRP A 396 42.32 -5.22 -8.38
C TRP A 396 42.67 -3.72 -8.52
N THR A 397 43.92 -3.40 -8.89
CA THR A 397 44.39 -2.02 -9.08
C THR A 397 44.60 -1.62 -10.54
N ASP A 398 44.44 -2.55 -11.50
CA ASP A 398 44.84 -2.30 -12.89
C ASP A 398 43.70 -2.02 -13.88
N VAL A 399 42.44 -1.88 -13.43
CA VAL A 399 41.31 -1.56 -14.35
C VAL A 399 41.04 -0.05 -14.49
N THR A 400 41.88 0.82 -13.92
CA THR A 400 41.66 2.28 -14.03
C THR A 400 42.62 3.03 -14.96
N ASN A 401 43.60 2.39 -15.62
CA ASN A 401 44.55 3.10 -16.47
C ASN A 401 44.74 2.46 -17.84
N ALA A 402 43.81 2.75 -18.76
CA ALA A 402 44.08 3.03 -20.18
C ALA A 402 42.73 3.21 -20.92
N ASN A 403 42.52 4.38 -21.55
CA ASN A 403 41.41 4.76 -22.45
C ASN A 403 40.15 5.42 -21.86
N SER A 404 40.08 5.79 -20.59
CA SER A 404 38.90 6.46 -20.01
C SER A 404 38.80 7.99 -20.22
N GLU A 405 39.83 8.65 -20.75
CA GLU A 405 39.86 10.13 -20.82
C GLU A 405 39.02 10.78 -21.93
N ARG A 406 38.39 10.02 -22.85
CA ARG A 406 37.64 10.63 -23.98
C ARG A 406 36.11 10.59 -23.90
N TYR A 407 35.49 9.94 -22.91
CA TYR A 407 34.02 9.74 -22.92
C TYR A 407 33.25 9.93 -21.61
N LEU A 408 33.84 10.49 -20.54
CA LEU A 408 33.14 10.67 -19.26
C LEU A 408 32.82 12.15 -18.98
N LYS A 409 31.59 12.58 -19.29
CA LYS A 409 31.06 13.90 -18.93
C LYS A 409 29.80 13.88 -18.03
N LYS A 410 29.40 12.73 -17.46
CA LYS A 410 28.32 12.65 -16.44
C LYS A 410 28.60 11.56 -15.39
N PRO A 411 28.16 11.73 -14.13
CA PRO A 411 28.48 10.83 -13.02
C PRO A 411 27.82 9.45 -13.20
N ILE A 412 28.61 8.39 -13.02
CA ILE A 412 28.18 6.99 -12.98
C ILE A 412 27.86 6.64 -11.52
N PHE A 413 26.66 6.09 -11.25
CA PHE A 413 26.26 5.62 -9.92
C PHE A 413 26.30 4.08 -9.89
N LEU A 414 27.28 3.51 -9.18
CA LEU A 414 27.33 2.09 -8.85
C LEU A 414 26.71 1.89 -7.46
N LEU A 415 25.66 1.08 -7.36
CA LEU A 415 25.09 0.63 -6.10
C LEU A 415 25.67 -0.74 -5.78
N THR A 416 26.44 -0.85 -4.70
CA THR A 416 26.95 -2.16 -4.23
C THR A 416 26.37 -2.48 -2.87
N PHE A 417 25.92 -3.74 -2.72
CA PHE A 417 25.49 -4.29 -1.44
C PHE A 417 26.65 -5.10 -0.85
N ARG A 418 27.23 -4.62 0.25
CA ARG A 418 28.11 -5.42 1.11
C ARG A 418 27.63 -5.28 2.55
N ASN A 419 27.51 -6.40 3.25
CA ASN A 419 27.19 -6.46 4.69
C ASN A 419 25.91 -5.69 5.11
N ASN A 420 24.84 -5.78 4.31
CA ASN A 420 23.56 -5.08 4.55
C ASN A 420 23.65 -3.55 4.61
N GLU A 421 24.76 -2.94 4.17
CA GLU A 421 24.88 -1.50 3.98
C GLU A 421 24.94 -1.16 2.49
N LEU A 422 24.27 -0.06 2.13
CA LEU A 422 24.31 0.52 0.79
C LEU A 422 25.48 1.50 0.73
N SER A 423 26.55 1.16 0.02
CA SER A 423 27.71 2.05 -0.14
C SER A 423 27.68 2.73 -1.52
N TYR A 424 27.91 4.05 -1.54
CA TYR A 424 28.08 4.88 -2.75
C TYR A 424 29.57 5.16 -2.99
N TYR A 425 30.04 5.02 -4.23
CA TYR A 425 31.40 5.40 -4.62
C TYR A 425 31.37 6.71 -5.42
N ASN A 426 32.05 7.75 -4.91
CA ASN A 426 32.26 9.03 -5.60
C ASN A 426 33.73 9.11 -6.06
N PRO A 427 34.05 9.12 -7.36
CA PRO A 427 35.43 9.03 -7.84
C PRO A 427 36.26 10.32 -7.69
N THR A 428 35.83 11.32 -6.92
CA THR A 428 36.51 12.63 -6.82
C THR A 428 37.40 12.83 -5.58
N THR A 429 37.63 11.81 -4.74
CA THR A 429 38.50 11.95 -3.55
C THR A 429 39.84 11.21 -3.75
N PRO A 430 41.00 11.91 -3.74
CA PRO A 430 42.29 11.27 -3.97
C PRO A 430 42.71 10.38 -2.80
N VAL A 431 43.16 9.17 -3.13
CA VAL A 431 43.64 8.12 -2.23
C VAL A 431 45.09 8.44 -1.81
N SER A 432 45.26 9.28 -0.79
CA SER A 432 46.60 9.49 -0.19
C SER A 432 46.61 9.70 1.34
N SER A 433 45.47 9.57 2.04
CA SER A 433 45.40 9.87 3.48
C SER A 433 45.00 8.71 4.40
N LEU A 434 44.82 7.48 3.91
CA LEU A 434 44.48 6.34 4.78
C LEU A 434 45.73 5.59 5.24
N ARG A 435 46.40 6.11 6.27
CA ARG A 435 47.21 5.27 7.16
C ARG A 435 46.29 4.55 8.13
N GLN A 436 46.64 3.28 8.38
CA GLN A 436 46.10 2.43 9.43
C GLN A 436 46.08 3.20 10.75
N ASP A 437 44.91 3.29 11.38
CA ASP A 437 44.83 3.29 12.84
C ASP A 437 43.68 2.40 13.30
N SER A 438 44.04 1.65 14.32
CA SER A 438 43.35 0.56 15.00
C SER A 438 42.07 0.99 15.72
N MET A 439 41.28 -0.01 16.11
CA MET A 439 40.19 0.11 17.08
C MET A 439 40.56 1.00 18.27
N ALA A 440 39.97 2.20 18.34
CA ALA A 440 39.69 2.95 19.55
C ALA A 440 38.79 4.16 19.23
N ASP A 441 37.77 4.32 20.07
CA ASP A 441 37.02 5.54 20.38
C ASP A 441 35.97 6.08 19.38
N SER A 442 34.70 5.87 19.74
CA SER A 442 33.53 6.52 19.13
C SER A 442 33.40 7.95 19.67
N THR A 443 34.18 8.88 19.14
CA THR A 443 33.93 10.31 19.37
C THR A 443 32.78 10.79 18.49
N THR A 444 31.63 11.00 19.14
CA THR A 444 30.48 11.85 18.80
C THR A 444 30.75 12.89 17.70
N THR A 445 30.29 12.63 16.47
CA THR A 445 29.94 13.72 15.54
C THR A 445 28.63 14.34 16.03
N GLN A 446 28.69 15.60 16.49
CA GLN A 446 27.49 16.34 16.88
C GLN A 446 26.53 16.47 15.68
N PRO A 447 25.21 16.40 15.89
CA PRO A 447 24.23 16.61 14.83
C PRO A 447 24.35 18.04 14.30
N ASP A 448 24.31 18.20 12.98
CA ASP A 448 24.33 19.49 12.30
C ASP A 448 22.95 20.17 12.45
N LEU A 449 22.69 20.71 13.64
CA LEU A 449 21.47 21.46 13.95
C LEU A 449 21.69 22.94 13.65
N ASP A 450 20.79 23.56 12.88
CA ASP A 450 20.83 25.01 12.61
C ASP A 450 20.82 25.80 13.93
N PRO A 451 21.90 26.52 14.27
CA PRO A 451 22.01 27.26 15.53
C PRO A 451 20.92 28.32 15.71
N ILE A 452 20.43 28.92 14.62
CA ILE A 452 19.37 29.93 14.66
C ILE A 452 18.05 29.28 15.05
N ALA A 453 17.72 28.16 14.39
CA ALA A 453 16.52 27.38 14.70
C ALA A 453 16.54 26.83 16.13
N VAL A 454 17.70 26.35 16.60
CA VAL A 454 17.88 25.86 17.98
C VAL A 454 17.68 26.98 19.00
N ALA A 455 18.25 28.17 18.76
CA ALA A 455 18.09 29.31 19.67
C ALA A 455 16.63 29.77 19.79
N ASP A 456 15.91 29.88 18.66
CA ASP A 456 14.48 30.24 18.65
C ASP A 456 13.60 29.15 19.31
N PHE A 457 13.95 27.87 19.11
CA PHE A 457 13.30 26.78 19.82
C PHE A 457 13.55 26.85 21.33
N HIS A 458 14.80 27.07 21.77
CA HIS A 458 15.15 27.20 23.18
C HIS A 458 14.40 28.35 23.86
N ASP A 459 14.27 29.49 23.17
CA ASP A 459 13.51 30.64 23.66
C ASP A 459 12.01 30.33 23.82
N THR A 460 11.44 29.56 22.89
CA THR A 460 10.06 29.09 23.00
C THR A 460 9.90 28.08 24.13
N LEU A 461 10.82 27.11 24.23
CA LEU A 461 10.79 26.05 25.25
C LEU A 461 10.81 26.64 26.67
N LYS A 462 11.69 27.61 26.95
CA LYS A 462 11.80 28.27 28.27
C LYS A 462 10.52 29.01 28.70
N LYS A 463 9.75 29.51 27.74
CA LYS A 463 8.50 30.25 27.97
C LYS A 463 7.28 29.33 28.05
N SER A 464 7.41 28.09 27.58
CA SER A 464 6.30 27.14 27.48
C SER A 464 5.96 26.55 28.85
N LYS A 465 4.68 26.61 29.23
CA LYS A 465 4.14 26.01 30.45
C LYS A 465 3.29 24.77 30.15
N ARG A 466 2.65 24.75 28.98
CA ARG A 466 1.83 23.63 28.48
C ARG A 466 2.46 23.07 27.22
N ILE A 467 3.03 21.87 27.35
CA ILE A 467 3.78 21.20 26.28
C ILE A 467 3.14 19.83 26.03
N VAL A 468 2.90 19.48 24.77
CA VAL A 468 2.40 18.14 24.41
C VAL A 468 3.38 17.46 23.45
N ALA A 469 3.75 16.21 23.70
CA ALA A 469 4.58 15.43 22.80
C ALA A 469 3.80 14.26 22.21
N LEU A 470 3.91 14.04 20.89
CA LEU A 470 3.52 12.80 20.23
C LEU A 470 4.78 11.97 19.94
N ILE A 471 4.83 10.77 20.49
CA ILE A 471 6.00 9.88 20.42
C ILE A 471 5.66 8.67 19.56
N GLY A 472 6.51 8.36 18.58
CA GLY A 472 6.42 7.12 17.80
C GLY A 472 7.68 6.27 17.85
N ALA A 473 7.66 5.21 17.04
CA ALA A 473 8.65 4.13 17.11
C ALA A 473 10.08 4.56 16.79
N GLY A 474 10.25 5.69 16.08
CA GLY A 474 11.55 6.30 15.84
C GLY A 474 12.29 6.67 17.12
N LEU A 475 11.59 6.95 18.23
CA LEU A 475 12.22 7.19 19.53
C LEU A 475 12.98 5.95 20.04
N SER A 476 12.46 4.75 19.79
CA SER A 476 12.97 3.48 20.34
C SER A 476 14.04 2.82 19.47
N VAL A 477 14.35 3.35 18.28
CA VAL A 477 15.29 2.74 17.32
C VAL A 477 16.68 2.55 17.90
N SER A 478 17.24 3.60 18.51
CA SER A 478 18.57 3.56 19.14
C SER A 478 18.59 2.75 20.44
N SER A 479 17.42 2.22 20.88
CA SER A 479 17.33 1.23 21.96
C SER A 479 17.40 -0.22 21.42
N GLY A 480 17.62 -0.40 20.11
CA GLY A 480 17.70 -1.70 19.45
C GLY A 480 16.35 -2.24 18.95
N LEU A 481 15.27 -1.47 19.08
CA LEU A 481 13.94 -1.90 18.67
C LEU A 481 13.65 -1.47 17.23
N ALA A 482 13.27 -2.44 16.39
CA ALA A 482 12.87 -2.16 15.02
C ALA A 482 11.63 -1.24 15.00
N THR A 483 11.65 -0.23 14.11
CA THR A 483 10.42 0.51 13.83
C THR A 483 9.38 -0.43 13.23
N PHE A 484 8.12 -0.01 13.30
CA PHE A 484 7.06 -0.66 12.55
C PHE A 484 7.41 -0.68 11.05
N ARG A 485 7.54 0.47 10.37
CA ARG A 485 7.55 0.59 8.89
C ARG A 485 8.93 0.78 8.21
N GLY A 486 10.04 0.79 8.96
CA GLY A 486 11.39 1.12 8.45
C GLY A 486 12.13 -0.02 7.75
N ALA A 487 13.43 0.17 7.49
CA ALA A 487 14.30 -0.76 6.75
C ALA A 487 14.40 -2.16 7.40
N ASN A 488 14.28 -2.24 8.73
CA ASN A 488 14.20 -3.49 9.50
C ASN A 488 12.77 -3.75 10.02
N GLY A 489 11.77 -3.18 9.34
CA GLY A 489 10.41 -3.05 9.86
C GLY A 489 9.66 -4.37 10.01
N LEU A 490 8.97 -4.53 11.13
CA LEU A 490 8.26 -5.75 11.54
C LEU A 490 7.18 -6.22 10.53
N TRP A 491 6.71 -5.37 9.61
CA TRP A 491 5.67 -5.71 8.62
C TRP A 491 6.16 -6.40 7.34
N ARG A 492 7.48 -6.58 7.16
CA ARG A 492 8.02 -7.00 5.85
C ARG A 492 7.84 -8.50 5.54
N ASN A 493 7.64 -9.34 6.55
CA ASN A 493 7.71 -10.81 6.41
C ASN A 493 6.44 -11.59 6.82
N GLN A 494 5.35 -10.91 7.25
CA GLN A 494 4.11 -11.56 7.69
C GLN A 494 2.88 -10.75 7.26
N ASP A 495 1.77 -11.43 6.95
CA ASP A 495 0.46 -10.78 6.86
C ASP A 495 0.04 -10.38 8.28
N ILE A 496 0.31 -9.12 8.62
CA ILE A 496 0.12 -8.64 9.98
C ILE A 496 -1.32 -8.74 10.47
N THR A 497 -2.30 -8.72 9.56
CA THR A 497 -3.70 -8.81 9.95
C THR A 497 -4.01 -10.18 10.56
N GLN A 498 -3.16 -11.19 10.31
CA GLN A 498 -3.26 -12.51 10.93
C GLN A 498 -2.69 -12.52 12.36
N VAL A 499 -1.72 -11.67 12.68
CA VAL A 499 -1.02 -11.68 13.98
C VAL A 499 -1.31 -10.48 14.88
N ALA A 500 -1.98 -9.45 14.37
CA ALA A 500 -2.29 -8.21 15.08
C ALA A 500 -3.72 -7.71 14.78
N SER A 501 -4.70 -8.62 14.67
CA SER A 501 -6.14 -8.27 14.57
C SER A 501 -6.99 -9.15 15.50
N PRO A 502 -8.19 -8.68 15.93
CA PRO A 502 -9.13 -9.52 16.66
C PRO A 502 -9.61 -10.74 15.87
N ALA A 503 -9.65 -10.65 14.53
CA ALA A 503 -9.98 -11.78 13.66
C ALA A 503 -8.84 -12.81 13.64
N GLY A 504 -7.59 -12.35 13.57
CA GLY A 504 -6.40 -13.17 13.65
C GLY A 504 -6.32 -13.94 14.97
N PHE A 505 -6.55 -13.25 16.09
CA PHE A 505 -6.55 -13.90 17.42
C PHE A 505 -7.69 -14.90 17.61
N ARG A 506 -8.89 -14.63 17.09
CA ARG A 506 -9.99 -15.61 17.11
C ARG A 506 -9.68 -16.83 16.23
N HIS A 507 -8.92 -16.62 15.16
CA HIS A 507 -8.60 -17.67 14.21
C HIS A 507 -7.46 -18.59 14.69
N ASP A 508 -6.33 -18.00 15.09
CA ASP A 508 -5.17 -18.70 15.63
C ASP A 508 -4.50 -17.85 16.73
N PRO A 509 -4.97 -17.97 18.00
CA PRO A 509 -4.42 -17.18 19.10
C PRO A 509 -2.98 -17.58 19.44
N GLY A 510 -2.53 -18.79 19.08
CA GLY A 510 -1.15 -19.22 19.26
C GLY A 510 -0.18 -18.51 18.33
N LEU A 511 -0.56 -18.29 17.07
CA LEU A 511 0.25 -17.55 16.10
C LEU A 511 0.42 -16.09 16.52
N VAL A 512 -0.65 -15.48 17.03
CA VAL A 512 -0.60 -14.13 17.61
C VAL A 512 0.35 -14.11 18.82
N TRP A 513 0.24 -15.08 19.72
CA TRP A 513 1.11 -15.14 20.90
C TRP A 513 2.57 -15.38 20.55
N GLN A 514 2.89 -16.21 19.56
CA GLN A 514 4.26 -16.36 19.05
C GLN A 514 4.83 -15.02 18.55
N PHE A 515 4.04 -14.29 17.75
CA PHE A 515 4.42 -12.96 17.26
C PHE A 515 4.69 -11.97 18.42
N TYR A 516 3.83 -11.92 19.43
CA TYR A 516 3.99 -10.99 20.54
C TYR A 516 5.03 -11.42 21.57
N THR A 517 5.30 -12.72 21.72
CA THR A 517 6.36 -13.24 22.60
C THR A 517 7.73 -12.76 22.15
N TYR A 518 8.03 -12.88 20.85
CA TYR A 518 9.29 -12.37 20.29
C TYR A 518 9.46 -10.87 20.52
N ARG A 519 8.37 -10.10 20.37
CA ARG A 519 8.37 -8.65 20.62
C ARG A 519 8.57 -8.29 22.08
N ARG A 520 7.97 -9.07 22.99
CA ARG A 520 8.18 -8.91 24.44
C ARG A 520 9.63 -9.20 24.78
N HIS A 521 10.21 -10.28 24.25
CA HIS A 521 11.61 -10.65 24.43
C HIS A 521 12.57 -9.52 24.00
N ASP A 522 12.42 -8.99 22.79
CA ASP A 522 13.23 -7.87 22.30
C ASP A 522 13.05 -6.62 23.19
N ALA A 523 11.81 -6.28 23.57
CA ALA A 523 11.50 -5.11 24.39
C ALA A 523 12.06 -5.22 25.82
N LEU A 524 12.07 -6.41 26.43
CA LEU A 524 12.66 -6.65 27.75
C LEU A 524 14.17 -6.35 27.74
N ARG A 525 14.86 -6.80 26.69
CA ARG A 525 16.32 -6.64 26.52
C ARG A 525 16.73 -5.22 26.14
N ALA A 526 15.88 -4.50 25.42
CA ALA A 526 16.12 -3.10 25.08
C ALA A 526 16.24 -2.24 26.35
N LYS A 527 17.13 -1.23 26.33
CA LYS A 527 17.30 -0.25 27.42
C LYS A 527 16.86 1.11 26.94
N PRO A 528 16.21 1.96 27.78
CA PRO A 528 15.87 3.30 27.36
C PRO A 528 17.12 4.08 26.92
N ASN A 529 17.00 4.84 25.84
CA ASN A 529 18.06 5.67 25.29
C ASN A 529 18.00 7.11 25.85
N PRO A 530 19.02 7.96 25.59
CA PRO A 530 19.07 9.35 26.09
C PRO A 530 17.79 10.18 25.90
N ALA A 531 17.07 10.01 24.78
CA ALA A 531 15.84 10.76 24.53
C ALA A 531 14.68 10.37 25.47
N HIS A 532 14.60 9.11 25.89
CA HIS A 532 13.60 8.68 26.87
C HIS A 532 13.83 9.37 28.21
N TYR A 533 15.09 9.44 28.67
CA TYR A 533 15.45 10.12 29.91
C TYR A 533 15.24 11.63 29.81
N ALA A 534 15.57 12.25 28.67
CA ALA A 534 15.33 13.67 28.45
C ALA A 534 13.83 14.02 28.54
N LEU A 535 12.95 13.18 27.98
CA LEU A 535 11.50 13.35 28.09
C LEU A 535 10.99 13.12 29.52
N ALA A 536 11.54 12.14 30.24
CA ALA A 536 11.18 11.90 31.63
C ALA A 536 11.61 13.06 32.54
N GLU A 537 12.79 13.65 32.30
CA GLU A 537 13.26 14.84 33.00
C GLU A 537 12.38 16.07 32.67
N LEU A 538 12.02 16.26 31.40
CA LEU A 538 11.10 17.32 31.00
C LEU A 538 9.76 17.21 31.74
N ALA A 539 9.22 15.99 31.89
CA ALA A 539 8.00 15.74 32.64
C ALA A 539 8.12 16.17 34.11
N ARG A 540 9.25 15.89 34.75
CA ARG A 540 9.51 16.31 36.14
C ARG A 540 9.63 17.83 36.29
N ARG A 541 10.23 18.50 35.32
CA ARG A 541 10.49 19.95 35.36
C ARG A 541 9.28 20.79 34.94
N VAL A 542 8.42 20.27 34.06
CA VAL A 542 7.28 20.98 33.49
C VAL A 542 5.98 20.22 33.84
N PRO A 543 5.26 20.62 34.92
CA PRO A 543 4.02 19.95 35.33
C PRO A 543 2.94 19.90 34.24
N GLY A 544 2.90 20.90 33.35
CA GLY A 544 1.99 20.95 32.20
C GLY A 544 2.46 20.18 30.97
N PHE A 545 3.52 19.37 31.06
CA PHE A 545 3.95 18.48 29.99
C PHE A 545 3.16 17.19 29.97
N VAL A 546 2.66 16.78 28.79
CA VAL A 546 2.02 15.48 28.57
C VAL A 546 2.57 14.82 27.29
N ALA A 547 2.97 13.56 27.40
CA ALA A 547 3.42 12.74 26.30
C ALA A 547 2.34 11.72 25.89
N LEU A 548 1.94 11.76 24.62
CA LEU A 548 1.09 10.79 23.96
C LEU A 548 2.01 9.80 23.22
N THR A 549 2.18 8.59 23.75
CA THR A 549 3.06 7.59 23.13
C THR A 549 2.27 6.58 22.31
N GLN A 550 2.73 6.37 21.06
CA GLN A 550 2.26 5.30 20.17
C GLN A 550 3.06 4.00 20.38
N ASN A 551 4.13 4.04 21.19
CA ASN A 551 4.98 2.88 21.45
C ASN A 551 4.35 2.01 22.53
N VAL A 552 4.52 0.70 22.38
CA VAL A 552 3.99 -0.33 23.28
C VAL A 552 5.12 -1.06 24.04
N ASP A 553 6.36 -0.56 23.91
CA ASP A 553 7.61 -1.20 24.36
C ASP A 553 7.99 -0.94 25.82
N ASN A 554 7.23 -0.08 26.53
CA ASN A 554 7.44 0.28 27.93
C ASN A 554 8.81 0.94 28.24
N LEU A 555 9.53 1.45 27.22
CA LEU A 555 10.81 2.14 27.46
C LEU A 555 10.65 3.49 28.15
N SER A 556 9.58 4.25 27.86
CA SER A 556 9.32 5.53 28.54
C SER A 556 9.05 5.37 30.04
N PRO A 557 8.16 4.46 30.50
CA PRO A 557 8.02 4.15 31.92
C PRO A 557 9.36 3.72 32.57
N ARG A 558 10.13 2.85 31.91
CA ARG A 558 11.44 2.38 32.40
C ARG A 558 12.49 3.48 32.50
N ALA A 559 12.35 4.58 31.76
CA ALA A 559 13.17 5.78 31.91
C ALA A 559 12.73 6.70 33.08
N GLY A 560 11.70 6.31 33.83
CA GLY A 560 11.14 7.10 34.93
C GLY A 560 10.19 8.20 34.47
N HIS A 561 9.53 8.04 33.32
CA HIS A 561 8.51 8.98 32.86
C HIS A 561 7.23 8.81 33.70
N SER A 562 6.71 9.91 34.25
CA SER A 562 5.56 9.88 35.16
C SER A 562 4.30 9.30 34.49
N PRO A 563 3.61 8.31 35.09
CA PRO A 563 2.35 7.78 34.57
C PRO A 563 1.24 8.82 34.42
N SER A 564 1.23 9.88 35.24
CA SER A 564 0.23 10.95 35.14
C SER A 564 0.40 11.80 33.88
N GLN A 565 1.62 11.86 33.34
CA GLN A 565 2.00 12.67 32.19
C GLN A 565 2.27 11.82 30.94
N LEU A 566 2.11 10.51 30.99
CA LEU A 566 2.30 9.60 29.85
C LEU A 566 0.99 8.88 29.49
N LYS A 567 0.55 9.01 28.25
CA LYS A 567 -0.67 8.37 27.72
C LYS A 567 -0.30 7.36 26.64
N GLU A 568 -0.49 6.08 26.94
CA GLU A 568 -0.17 4.95 26.05
C GLU A 568 -1.30 4.71 25.05
N LEU A 569 -1.27 5.40 23.92
CA LEU A 569 -2.34 5.37 22.91
C LEU A 569 -2.61 3.95 22.39
N HIS A 570 -1.57 3.15 22.20
CA HIS A 570 -1.67 1.80 21.62
C HIS A 570 -1.60 0.67 22.66
N GLY A 571 -1.71 1.00 23.96
CA GLY A 571 -1.57 0.03 25.04
C GLY A 571 -0.12 -0.38 25.32
N ASN A 572 0.07 -1.57 25.89
CA ASN A 572 1.36 -1.99 26.44
C ASN A 572 1.64 -3.48 26.20
N LEU A 573 2.83 -3.85 25.70
CA LEU A 573 3.24 -5.24 25.52
C LEU A 573 3.31 -6.02 26.84
N PHE A 574 3.52 -5.32 27.95
CA PHE A 574 3.63 -5.89 29.30
C PHE A 574 2.33 -5.83 30.09
N ALA A 575 1.23 -5.48 29.43
CA ALA A 575 -0.10 -5.62 29.98
C ALA A 575 -0.85 -6.77 29.30
N LEU A 576 -1.62 -7.52 30.09
CA LEU A 576 -2.42 -8.66 29.65
C LEU A 576 -3.90 -8.39 29.94
N SER A 577 -4.77 -8.84 29.04
CA SER A 577 -6.22 -8.75 29.26
C SER A 577 -6.92 -10.06 28.95
N CYS A 578 -7.93 -10.39 29.75
CA CYS A 578 -8.75 -11.57 29.54
C CYS A 578 -9.73 -11.35 28.39
N VAL A 579 -9.70 -12.25 27.40
CA VAL A 579 -10.61 -12.19 26.25
C VAL A 579 -11.18 -13.57 25.89
N ASP A 580 -12.50 -13.64 25.84
CA ASP A 580 -13.36 -14.49 24.99
C ASP A 580 -14.78 -13.89 25.00
N VAL A 581 -15.81 -14.52 24.42
CA VAL A 581 -17.21 -14.06 24.15
C VAL A 581 -17.81 -12.94 25.05
N VAL A 582 -17.46 -12.85 26.33
CA VAL A 582 -17.80 -11.69 27.21
C VAL A 582 -16.60 -11.14 28.03
N GLY A 583 -15.47 -11.86 28.13
CA GLY A 583 -14.34 -11.53 29.02
C GLY A 583 -14.76 -11.50 30.51
N CYS A 584 -13.82 -11.63 31.45
CA CYS A 584 -14.15 -11.48 32.89
C CYS A 584 -13.69 -10.13 33.47
N GLY A 585 -13.25 -9.22 32.60
CA GLY A 585 -12.68 -7.92 32.97
C GLY A 585 -11.32 -8.01 33.67
N TYR A 586 -10.67 -9.17 33.68
CA TYR A 586 -9.31 -9.28 34.24
C TYR A 586 -8.31 -8.56 33.33
N THR A 587 -7.52 -7.69 33.94
CA THR A 587 -6.36 -7.03 33.33
C THR A 587 -5.20 -7.10 34.29
N GLU A 588 -4.01 -7.33 33.75
CA GLU A 588 -2.76 -7.35 34.47
C GLU A 588 -1.82 -6.34 33.80
N ARG A 589 -1.08 -5.58 34.60
CA ARG A 589 -0.06 -4.64 34.12
C ARG A 589 1.29 -5.05 34.70
N ASP A 590 2.35 -4.56 34.06
CA ASP A 590 3.73 -4.77 34.51
C ASP A 590 4.12 -6.26 34.58
N ASN A 591 3.52 -7.09 33.72
CA ASN A 591 3.95 -8.47 33.54
C ASN A 591 5.19 -8.48 32.66
N PHE A 592 6.36 -8.51 33.30
CA PHE A 592 7.68 -8.63 32.69
C PHE A 592 8.19 -10.08 32.63
N GLU A 593 7.32 -11.07 32.81
CA GLU A 593 7.71 -12.48 32.65
C GLU A 593 8.08 -12.75 31.19
N GLU A 594 9.28 -13.30 30.98
CA GLU A 594 9.80 -13.60 29.65
C GLU A 594 9.06 -14.76 28.99
N SER A 595 8.68 -15.77 29.79
CA SER A 595 7.86 -16.91 29.37
C SER A 595 6.49 -16.83 30.03
N LEU A 596 5.44 -16.64 29.22
CA LEU A 596 4.04 -16.63 29.69
C LEU A 596 3.40 -18.03 29.71
N SER A 597 4.03 -18.99 29.04
CA SER A 597 3.69 -20.41 29.11
C SER A 597 4.87 -21.26 28.64
N PRO A 598 4.98 -22.53 29.07
CA PRO A 598 6.08 -23.40 28.64
C PRO A 598 6.19 -23.61 27.12
N ALA A 599 5.11 -23.38 26.39
CA ALA A 599 5.01 -23.52 24.93
C ALA A 599 5.34 -22.22 24.17
N LEU A 600 5.40 -21.09 24.88
CA LEU A 600 5.77 -19.77 24.38
C LEU A 600 7.11 -19.32 24.99
N ASP A 601 7.95 -20.26 25.43
CA ASP A 601 9.21 -19.96 26.08
C ASP A 601 10.31 -19.67 25.04
N PRO A 602 10.76 -18.40 24.89
CA PRO A 602 11.74 -18.05 23.87
C PRO A 602 13.12 -18.66 24.15
N SER A 603 13.45 -19.01 25.40
CA SER A 603 14.76 -19.57 25.75
C SER A 603 14.94 -21.02 25.29
N LYS A 604 13.85 -21.73 24.96
CA LYS A 604 13.91 -23.10 24.40
C LYS A 604 14.25 -23.10 22.90
N ASP A 605 14.12 -21.96 22.23
CA ASP A 605 14.56 -21.77 20.86
C ASP A 605 16.00 -21.18 20.78
N GLU A 606 16.62 -20.82 21.91
CA GLU A 606 17.97 -20.20 21.96
C GLU A 606 19.14 -21.15 21.62
N GLU A 607 18.92 -22.46 21.46
CA GLU A 607 19.97 -23.38 20.96
C GLU A 607 20.22 -23.26 19.44
N ARG A 608 19.68 -22.23 18.76
CA ARG A 608 20.05 -21.85 17.39
C ARG A 608 20.55 -20.41 17.27
N THR A 609 21.87 -20.30 17.42
CA THR A 609 22.78 -19.50 16.58
C THR A 609 22.76 -17.98 16.73
N ILE A 610 23.35 -17.49 17.82
CA ILE A 610 24.18 -16.27 17.78
C ILE A 610 25.61 -16.71 17.42
N GLY A 611 26.05 -16.45 16.20
CA GLY A 611 27.45 -16.56 15.78
C GLY A 611 27.79 -17.71 14.81
N SER A 612 28.37 -17.32 13.67
CA SER A 612 28.96 -18.14 12.58
C SER A 612 27.98 -18.93 11.69
N ILE A 613 27.77 -18.39 10.47
CA ILE A 613 27.21 -19.14 9.35
C ILE A 613 28.37 -19.87 8.67
N SER A 614 28.43 -21.19 8.81
CA SER A 614 29.29 -22.03 7.96
C SER A 614 28.60 -22.25 6.61
N PRO A 615 29.30 -22.19 5.46
CA PRO A 615 28.68 -22.10 4.13
C PRO A 615 27.99 -23.38 3.60
N ASP A 616 28.16 -24.53 4.27
CA ASP A 616 27.86 -25.84 3.66
C ASP A 616 26.54 -26.51 4.12
N GLU A 617 25.73 -25.90 4.98
CA GLU A 617 24.45 -26.47 5.39
C GLU A 617 23.24 -25.60 4.97
N LYS A 618 22.50 -26.09 3.97
CA LYS A 618 21.22 -25.52 3.53
C LYS A 618 20.21 -25.46 4.70
N PRO A 619 19.34 -24.44 4.76
CA PRO A 619 18.40 -24.27 5.87
C PRO A 619 17.44 -25.47 5.95
N ARG A 620 17.53 -26.23 7.05
CA ARG A 620 16.55 -27.26 7.40
C ARG A 620 15.41 -26.62 8.16
N ALA A 621 14.19 -26.87 7.69
CA ALA A 621 12.95 -26.52 8.37
C ALA A 621 12.98 -26.95 9.86
N SER A 622 12.30 -26.18 10.72
CA SER A 622 12.18 -26.47 12.15
C SER A 622 11.71 -27.93 12.38
N PRO A 623 12.31 -28.67 13.34
CA PRO A 623 11.84 -29.99 13.74
C PRO A 623 10.35 -30.03 14.12
N VAL A 624 9.81 -28.90 14.61
CA VAL A 624 8.39 -28.74 14.97
C VAL A 624 7.51 -28.61 13.73
N LEU A 625 7.98 -27.92 12.69
CA LEU A 625 7.30 -27.84 11.39
C LEU A 625 7.25 -29.24 10.72
N LEU A 626 8.35 -30.00 10.81
CA LEU A 626 8.42 -31.38 10.30
C LEU A 626 7.55 -32.35 11.12
N ALA A 627 7.51 -32.20 12.45
CA ALA A 627 6.64 -33.02 13.32
C ALA A 627 5.14 -32.70 13.15
N GLY A 628 4.81 -31.44 12.81
CA GLY A 628 3.45 -31.02 12.46
C GLY A 628 2.99 -31.57 11.10
N ILE A 629 3.88 -31.57 10.11
CA ILE A 629 3.63 -32.20 8.79
C ILE A 629 3.49 -33.72 8.95
N ALA A 630 4.36 -34.38 9.71
CA ALA A 630 4.30 -35.83 9.93
C ALA A 630 3.00 -36.27 10.63
N ARG A 631 2.52 -35.52 11.64
CA ARG A 631 1.24 -35.79 12.31
C ARG A 631 0.03 -35.54 11.42
N LYS A 632 0.07 -34.51 10.56
CA LYS A 632 -1.01 -34.16 9.62
C LYS A 632 -1.20 -35.21 8.51
N HIS A 633 -0.14 -35.92 8.14
CA HIS A 633 -0.18 -36.97 7.11
C HIS A 633 -0.46 -38.39 7.66
N ALA A 634 -0.45 -38.58 8.99
CA ALA A 634 -0.70 -39.88 9.62
C ALA A 634 -2.16 -40.37 9.46
N GLN A 635 -3.11 -39.48 9.15
CA GLN A 635 -4.51 -39.86 8.92
C GLN A 635 -4.79 -40.37 7.50
N ILE A 636 -3.88 -40.16 6.55
CA ILE A 636 -4.06 -40.58 5.13
C ILE A 636 -3.38 -41.93 4.84
N LEU A 637 -2.51 -42.42 5.73
CA LEU A 637 -1.70 -43.63 5.50
C LEU A 637 -2.01 -44.77 6.49
N GLY A 638 -3.18 -44.74 7.12
CA GLY A 638 -3.56 -45.55 8.27
C GLY A 638 -3.62 -47.07 8.14
N GLU A 639 -3.23 -47.69 7.02
CA GLU A 639 -3.22 -49.16 6.90
C GLU A 639 -1.99 -49.75 6.19
N LYS A 640 -1.07 -48.94 5.64
CA LYS A 640 -0.02 -49.47 4.74
C LYS A 640 1.36 -49.68 5.39
N TYR A 641 1.57 -49.20 6.61
CA TYR A 641 2.87 -49.28 7.28
C TYR A 641 2.70 -49.62 8.77
N GLU A 642 2.20 -50.83 9.06
CA GLU A 642 2.41 -51.43 10.37
C GLU A 642 3.91 -51.70 10.55
N GLY A 643 4.62 -50.72 11.13
CA GLY A 643 5.94 -50.93 11.72
C GLY A 643 7.19 -50.55 10.91
N ASN A 644 7.11 -49.92 9.73
CA ASN A 644 8.29 -49.44 9.00
C ASN A 644 8.11 -48.05 8.37
N SER A 645 9.16 -47.21 8.41
CA SER A 645 9.19 -45.86 7.80
C SER A 645 9.28 -45.92 6.26
N PRO A 646 8.59 -45.04 5.50
CA PRO A 646 8.69 -44.99 4.04
C PRO A 646 10.07 -44.53 3.55
N THR A 647 10.49 -45.00 2.37
CA THR A 647 11.80 -44.69 1.78
C THR A 647 11.72 -43.59 0.72
N THR A 648 12.85 -42.97 0.38
CA THR A 648 12.96 -41.88 -0.63
C THR A 648 12.43 -42.26 -2.01
N ARG A 649 12.35 -43.56 -2.31
CA ARG A 649 11.84 -44.12 -3.58
C ARG A 649 10.31 -44.12 -3.65
N ASP A 650 9.62 -44.15 -2.51
CA ASP A 650 8.16 -44.13 -2.43
C ASP A 650 7.59 -42.73 -2.73
N LEU A 651 8.39 -41.68 -2.53
CA LEU A 651 8.02 -40.28 -2.80
C LEU A 651 8.17 -39.87 -4.28
N THR A 652 8.77 -40.73 -5.12
CA THR A 652 9.07 -40.38 -6.53
C THR A 652 7.95 -40.79 -7.50
N ALA A 653 6.90 -41.49 -7.05
CA ALA A 653 5.86 -42.05 -7.92
C ALA A 653 4.61 -41.17 -8.10
N LEU A 654 4.60 -39.91 -7.66
CA LEU A 654 3.48 -38.98 -7.91
C LEU A 654 3.70 -38.19 -9.21
N LYS A 655 3.69 -38.89 -10.35
CA LYS A 655 3.36 -38.30 -11.66
C LYS A 655 1.88 -38.58 -11.94
N ALA A 656 1.13 -37.51 -12.19
CA ALA A 656 -0.31 -37.57 -12.44
C ALA A 656 -0.67 -38.35 -13.73
N PRO A 657 -1.73 -39.18 -13.72
CA PRO A 657 -2.45 -39.56 -14.92
C PRO A 657 -3.74 -38.72 -15.13
N ASP A 658 -4.20 -38.72 -16.38
CA ASP A 658 -5.28 -37.91 -16.97
C ASP A 658 -6.73 -38.23 -16.51
N GLN A 659 -7.51 -37.16 -16.28
CA GLN A 659 -9.00 -36.98 -16.31
C GLN A 659 -9.94 -37.73 -15.31
N PRO A 660 -11.24 -37.36 -15.15
CA PRO A 660 -11.87 -36.03 -14.92
C PRO A 660 -12.91 -36.00 -13.73
N ALA A 661 -13.30 -34.78 -13.32
CA ALA A 661 -14.50 -34.34 -12.53
C ALA A 661 -14.89 -35.00 -11.18
N SER A 662 -14.76 -34.24 -10.06
CA SER A 662 -15.86 -33.67 -9.26
C SER A 662 -15.54 -33.45 -7.76
N SER A 663 -16.12 -32.38 -7.21
CA SER A 663 -16.26 -31.99 -5.79
C SER A 663 -15.02 -31.50 -5.00
N ASN A 664 -15.14 -30.27 -4.49
CA ASN A 664 -14.26 -29.52 -3.59
C ASN A 664 -13.87 -30.28 -2.29
N PRO A 665 -12.82 -29.86 -1.53
CA PRO A 665 -12.25 -28.50 -1.49
C PRO A 665 -10.72 -28.41 -1.65
N VAL A 666 -10.28 -27.37 -2.36
CA VAL A 666 -8.88 -26.91 -2.33
C VAL A 666 -8.60 -26.34 -0.94
N ALA A 667 -7.83 -27.06 -0.14
CA ALA A 667 -7.34 -26.60 1.15
C ALA A 667 -6.47 -25.36 0.97
N VAL A 668 -6.97 -24.21 1.41
CA VAL A 668 -6.16 -23.01 1.62
C VAL A 668 -5.09 -23.40 2.66
N ILE A 669 -3.81 -23.36 2.28
CA ILE A 669 -2.70 -23.50 3.23
C ILE A 669 -2.75 -22.25 4.14
N ARG A 670 -3.42 -22.38 5.28
CA ARG A 670 -3.34 -21.40 6.38
C ARG A 670 -2.22 -21.85 7.31
N MET A 671 -1.25 -20.96 7.56
CA MET A 671 -0.25 -21.20 8.61
C MET A 671 -1.00 -21.30 9.93
N SER A 672 -0.91 -22.44 10.59
CA SER A 672 -1.37 -22.60 11.96
C SER A 672 -0.16 -22.74 12.87
N SER A 673 -0.21 -22.13 14.04
CA SER A 673 0.85 -22.23 15.06
C SER A 673 1.00 -23.65 15.62
N GLY A 674 -0.04 -24.48 15.49
CA GLY A 674 -0.09 -25.82 16.09
C GLY A 674 -0.22 -25.83 17.61
N LEU A 675 -0.39 -24.66 18.24
CA LEU A 675 -0.59 -24.52 19.69
C LEU A 675 -2.08 -24.66 20.03
N GLU A 676 -2.39 -25.46 21.04
CA GLU A 676 -3.75 -25.58 21.54
C GLU A 676 -4.05 -24.46 22.55
N ARG A 677 -5.35 -24.19 22.76
CA ARG A 677 -5.79 -23.14 23.70
C ARG A 677 -5.24 -23.33 25.12
N LYS A 678 -4.99 -24.57 25.54
CA LYS A 678 -4.40 -24.90 26.86
C LYS A 678 -2.92 -24.52 26.98
N ASP A 679 -2.22 -24.39 25.86
CA ASP A 679 -0.79 -24.05 25.80
C ASP A 679 -0.56 -22.53 25.86
N LEU A 680 -1.64 -21.74 25.81
CA LEU A 680 -1.60 -20.29 25.82
C LEU A 680 -1.78 -19.74 27.25
N PRO A 681 -1.44 -18.47 27.50
CA PRO A 681 -1.57 -17.87 28.83
C PRO A 681 -3.04 -17.87 29.28
N GLN A 682 -3.34 -18.55 30.38
CA GLN A 682 -4.70 -18.69 30.91
C GLN A 682 -5.04 -17.53 31.83
N CYS A 683 -6.30 -17.10 31.81
CA CYS A 683 -6.77 -16.07 32.73
C CYS A 683 -6.84 -16.62 34.17
N PRO A 684 -6.13 -16.04 35.15
CA PRO A 684 -6.12 -16.56 36.52
C PRO A 684 -7.46 -16.34 37.23
N LYS A 685 -8.27 -15.36 36.80
CA LYS A 685 -9.56 -15.01 37.41
C LYS A 685 -10.68 -15.98 37.02
N CYS A 686 -10.96 -16.16 35.73
CA CYS A 686 -12.06 -17.02 35.29
C CYS A 686 -11.63 -18.45 34.94
N LYS A 687 -10.33 -18.70 34.71
CA LYS A 687 -9.74 -20.00 34.34
C LYS A 687 -10.29 -20.65 33.05
N ASN A 688 -11.29 -20.04 32.40
CA ASN A 688 -11.96 -20.54 31.21
C ASN A 688 -11.52 -19.81 29.92
N ASN A 689 -10.90 -18.64 30.07
CA ASN A 689 -10.46 -17.81 28.96
C ASN A 689 -8.95 -17.71 28.90
N ILE A 690 -8.43 -17.43 27.70
CA ILE A 690 -7.04 -17.07 27.49
C ILE A 690 -6.83 -15.57 27.68
N LEU A 691 -5.60 -15.19 27.99
CA LEU A 691 -5.16 -13.79 27.97
C LEU A 691 -4.73 -13.42 26.55
N ARG A 692 -4.80 -12.14 26.24
CA ARG A 692 -4.15 -11.50 25.09
C ARG A 692 -3.18 -10.41 25.56
N PRO A 693 -2.24 -9.97 24.72
CA PRO A 693 -1.55 -8.71 24.93
C PRO A 693 -2.55 -7.53 24.91
N ALA A 694 -2.46 -6.64 25.88
CA ALA A 694 -3.28 -5.42 25.97
C ALA A 694 -2.69 -4.29 25.12
N VAL A 695 -2.42 -4.61 23.85
CA VAL A 695 -2.04 -3.67 22.80
C VAL A 695 -3.20 -3.51 21.82
N VAL A 696 -3.35 -2.34 21.21
CA VAL A 696 -4.40 -2.12 20.21
C VAL A 696 -4.08 -2.86 18.91
N TRP A 697 -5.05 -3.60 18.40
CA TRP A 697 -4.95 -4.33 17.14
C TRP A 697 -5.62 -3.59 15.96
N PHE A 698 -5.33 -4.02 14.73
CA PHE A 698 -6.04 -3.50 13.56
C PHE A 698 -7.52 -3.82 13.62
N GLY A 699 -8.34 -2.82 13.34
CA GLY A 699 -9.80 -2.91 13.43
C GLY A 699 -10.33 -2.79 14.87
N GLU A 700 -9.46 -2.63 15.87
CA GLU A 700 -9.84 -2.32 17.25
C GLU A 700 -9.75 -0.81 17.48
N PRO A 701 -10.74 -0.17 18.14
CA PRO A 701 -10.63 1.23 18.51
C PRO A 701 -9.50 1.42 19.53
N LEU A 702 -8.90 2.61 19.54
CA LEU A 702 -8.03 3.01 20.65
C LEU A 702 -8.82 2.99 21.98
N PRO A 703 -8.16 2.77 23.14
CA PRO A 703 -8.84 2.75 24.43
C PRO A 703 -9.57 4.08 24.66
N VAL A 704 -10.89 4.01 24.89
CA VAL A 704 -11.78 5.18 24.97
C VAL A 704 -11.28 6.16 26.02
N GLU A 705 -10.94 5.66 27.21
CA GLU A 705 -10.43 6.47 28.32
C GLU A 705 -9.17 7.25 27.93
N VAL A 706 -8.22 6.60 27.25
CA VAL A 706 -6.95 7.24 26.83
C VAL A 706 -7.20 8.28 25.74
N VAL A 707 -8.15 8.02 24.83
CA VAL A 707 -8.53 9.00 23.79
C VAL A 707 -9.26 10.18 24.40
N GLU A 708 -10.17 9.97 25.34
CA GLU A 708 -10.89 11.04 26.03
C GLU A 708 -9.92 11.91 26.84
N GLU A 709 -8.96 11.31 27.55
CA GLU A 709 -7.90 12.03 28.24
C GLU A 709 -7.01 12.82 27.27
N ALA A 710 -6.63 12.23 26.13
CA ALA A 710 -5.85 12.94 25.11
C ALA A 710 -6.65 14.08 24.48
N GLN A 711 -7.94 13.87 24.20
CA GLN A 711 -8.84 14.87 23.63
C GLN A 711 -9.08 16.03 24.61
N ALA A 712 -9.22 15.75 25.91
CA ALA A 712 -9.40 16.76 26.95
C ALA A 712 -8.26 17.79 26.97
N LEU A 713 -7.02 17.38 26.66
CA LEU A 713 -5.87 18.30 26.52
C LEU A 713 -6.10 19.38 25.46
N PHE A 714 -6.81 19.03 24.38
CA PHE A 714 -7.10 19.90 23.24
C PHE A 714 -8.47 20.57 23.32
N ASP A 715 -9.34 20.15 24.23
CA ASP A 715 -10.62 20.81 24.47
C ASP A 715 -10.48 21.88 25.57
N ASP A 716 -9.54 21.71 26.49
CA ASP A 716 -9.17 22.67 27.54
C ASP A 716 -9.04 24.10 26.99
N PRO A 717 -9.73 25.11 27.56
CA PRO A 717 -9.69 26.49 27.06
C PRO A 717 -8.30 27.12 27.08
N GLU A 718 -7.37 26.64 27.91
CA GLU A 718 -6.01 27.16 27.98
C GLU A 718 -5.21 26.85 26.69
N ALA A 719 -4.28 27.75 26.37
CA ALA A 719 -3.41 27.60 25.22
C ALA A 719 -2.44 26.41 25.38
N ILE A 720 -2.03 25.81 24.27
CA ILE A 720 -0.89 24.90 24.24
C ILE A 720 0.26 25.69 23.63
N ASP A 721 1.39 25.77 24.32
CA ASP A 721 2.51 26.63 23.91
C ASP A 721 3.39 25.94 22.86
N LEU A 722 3.67 24.65 23.08
CA LEU A 722 4.60 23.87 22.27
C LEU A 722 4.09 22.45 22.05
N PHE A 723 4.20 21.98 20.81
CA PHE A 723 3.91 20.60 20.44
C PHE A 723 5.14 19.93 19.83
N LEU A 724 5.54 18.79 20.38
CA LEU A 724 6.69 18.01 19.90
C LEU A 724 6.18 16.78 19.13
N THR A 725 6.68 16.55 17.92
CA THR A 725 6.46 15.31 17.16
C THR A 725 7.77 14.56 17.06
N ILE A 726 7.87 13.39 17.71
CA ILE A 726 9.16 12.71 17.92
C ILE A 726 9.12 11.31 17.33
N GLY A 727 10.00 11.04 16.37
CA GLY A 727 10.19 9.69 15.82
C GLY A 727 8.93 9.08 15.20
N THR A 728 8.03 9.91 14.66
CA THR A 728 6.80 9.47 14.00
C THR A 728 6.60 10.21 12.69
N THR A 729 6.03 9.52 11.71
CA THR A 729 5.67 10.11 10.41
C THR A 729 4.31 10.82 10.43
N SER A 730 3.56 10.71 11.55
CA SER A 730 2.24 11.32 11.74
C SER A 730 1.28 11.08 10.58
N LYS A 731 1.28 9.87 10.00
CA LYS A 731 0.44 9.49 8.85
C LYS A 731 -0.91 8.87 9.24
N VAL A 732 -1.05 8.38 10.46
CA VAL A 732 -2.20 7.57 10.89
C VAL A 732 -3.05 8.34 11.90
N TRP A 733 -4.33 8.51 11.58
CA TRP A 733 -5.32 9.11 12.47
C TRP A 733 -5.70 8.14 13.61
N PRO A 734 -6.04 8.63 14.82
CA PRO A 734 -6.19 10.04 15.19
C PRO A 734 -4.89 10.77 15.53
N ALA A 735 -3.78 10.05 15.80
CA ALA A 735 -2.52 10.64 16.23
C ALA A 735 -1.96 11.72 15.28
N ALA A 736 -2.13 11.54 13.96
CA ALA A 736 -1.78 12.51 12.93
C ALA A 736 -2.44 13.90 13.11
N GLY A 737 -3.59 13.97 13.78
CA GLY A 737 -4.36 15.19 13.98
C GLY A 737 -3.87 16.09 15.12
N TYR A 738 -3.18 15.53 16.11
CA TYR A 738 -2.89 16.24 17.36
C TYR A 738 -2.00 17.48 17.17
N ALA A 739 -1.05 17.45 16.24
CA ALA A 739 -0.26 18.64 15.92
C ALA A 739 -1.13 19.79 15.36
N GLY A 740 -2.14 19.45 14.53
CA GLY A 740 -3.10 20.43 14.02
C GLY A 740 -4.05 20.97 15.09
N MET A 741 -4.45 20.13 16.04
CA MET A 741 -5.28 20.52 17.18
C MET A 741 -4.51 21.43 18.15
N ALA A 742 -3.25 21.10 18.46
CA ALA A 742 -2.37 21.93 19.28
C ALA A 742 -2.16 23.32 18.66
N ARG A 743 -1.95 23.39 17.33
CA ARG A 743 -1.84 24.67 16.62
C ARG A 743 -3.07 25.56 16.76
N LYS A 744 -4.27 24.98 16.75
CA LYS A 744 -5.52 25.75 16.98
C LYS A 744 -5.58 26.34 18.39
N LYS A 745 -4.84 25.77 19.34
CA LYS A 745 -4.65 26.27 20.71
C LYS A 745 -3.44 27.20 20.84
N GLY A 746 -2.79 27.60 19.74
CA GLY A 746 -1.68 28.54 19.74
C GLY A 746 -0.29 27.90 19.64
N ALA A 747 -0.19 26.56 19.62
CA ALA A 747 1.10 25.90 19.71
C ALA A 747 2.00 26.18 18.49
N ARG A 748 3.29 26.35 18.78
CA ARG A 748 4.36 26.13 17.80
C ARG A 748 4.70 24.65 17.76
N VAL A 749 5.05 24.12 16.58
CA VAL A 749 5.32 22.69 16.41
C VAL A 749 6.80 22.45 16.12
N ALA A 750 7.42 21.51 16.83
CA ALA A 750 8.75 21.00 16.50
C ALA A 750 8.65 19.53 16.10
N VAL A 751 9.19 19.19 14.92
CA VAL A 751 9.30 17.81 14.44
C VAL A 751 10.74 17.34 14.58
N ILE A 752 10.95 16.25 15.31
CA ILE A 752 12.25 15.60 15.49
C ILE A 752 12.16 14.22 14.84
N ASN A 753 12.83 14.05 13.70
CA ASN A 753 12.83 12.77 12.98
C ASN A 753 14.08 12.60 12.13
N THR A 754 14.41 11.38 11.70
CA THR A 754 15.62 11.10 10.92
C THR A 754 15.57 11.64 9.48
N ARG A 755 14.40 12.12 9.04
CA ARG A 755 14.12 12.57 7.67
C ARG A 755 13.26 13.83 7.70
N ALA A 756 13.63 14.86 6.94
CA ALA A 756 12.92 16.13 6.93
C ALA A 756 11.52 15.99 6.27
N GLU A 757 11.41 15.13 5.25
CA GLU A 757 10.19 14.85 4.49
C GLU A 757 9.08 14.16 5.30
N ASP A 758 9.42 13.59 6.46
CA ASP A 758 8.43 13.05 7.38
C ASP A 758 7.72 14.16 8.20
N ALA A 759 8.25 15.38 8.19
CA ALA A 759 7.64 16.54 8.81
C ALA A 759 6.51 17.11 7.92
N ARG A 760 5.27 16.72 8.21
CA ARG A 760 4.09 17.14 7.45
C ARG A 760 3.47 18.43 8.00
N HIS A 761 2.94 19.25 7.09
CA HIS A 761 2.18 20.47 7.41
C HIS A 761 2.95 21.46 8.29
N VAL A 762 4.29 21.50 8.20
CA VAL A 762 5.13 22.47 8.91
C VAL A 762 4.88 23.85 8.32
N ARG A 763 4.66 24.86 9.16
CA ARG A 763 4.57 26.25 8.72
C ARG A 763 5.98 26.83 8.59
N PRO A 764 6.41 27.27 7.40
CA PRO A 764 7.66 28.00 7.25
C PRO A 764 7.72 29.16 8.25
N ASP A 765 8.89 29.39 8.85
CA ASP A 765 9.19 30.49 9.77
C ASP A 765 8.39 30.50 11.11
N LYS A 766 7.62 29.45 11.41
CA LYS A 766 6.86 29.33 12.68
C LYS A 766 7.07 28.02 13.40
N ASP A 767 7.32 26.95 12.68
CA ASP A 767 7.51 25.60 13.19
C ASP A 767 8.94 25.11 12.86
N TRP A 768 9.44 24.12 13.59
CA TRP A 768 10.79 23.59 13.42
C TRP A 768 10.79 22.17 12.88
N VAL A 769 11.82 21.85 12.10
CA VAL A 769 12.16 20.49 11.68
C VAL A 769 13.61 20.24 12.04
N PHE A 770 13.83 19.37 13.02
CA PHE A 770 15.15 18.94 13.43
C PHE A 770 15.39 17.53 12.90
N VAL A 771 16.36 17.40 12.01
CA VAL A 771 16.67 16.13 11.33
C VAL A 771 17.78 15.41 12.08
N GLY A 772 17.52 14.19 12.51
CA GLY A 772 18.51 13.33 13.17
C GLY A 772 17.88 12.27 14.06
N ASP A 773 18.73 11.43 14.63
CA ASP A 773 18.29 10.46 15.64
C ASP A 773 17.75 11.20 16.87
N ALA A 774 16.53 10.87 17.29
CA ALA A 774 15.92 11.44 18.48
C ALA A 774 16.80 11.27 19.72
N ALA A 775 17.50 10.14 19.86
CA ALA A 775 18.44 9.88 20.95
C ALA A 775 19.58 10.90 21.04
N VAL A 776 19.93 11.56 19.93
CA VAL A 776 21.02 12.54 19.87
C VAL A 776 20.47 13.97 19.88
N VAL A 777 19.41 14.22 19.10
CA VAL A 777 18.86 15.57 18.87
C VAL A 777 18.05 16.05 20.09
N LEU A 778 17.20 15.19 20.66
CA LEU A 778 16.25 15.61 21.67
C LEU A 778 16.91 16.09 22.98
N PRO A 779 17.96 15.43 23.52
CA PRO A 779 18.68 15.95 24.69
C PRO A 779 19.24 17.36 24.49
N GLN A 780 19.72 17.68 23.27
CA GLN A 780 20.28 19.00 22.96
C GLN A 780 19.20 20.09 22.87
N LEU A 781 18.05 19.75 22.27
CA LEU A 781 16.91 20.65 22.18
C LEU A 781 16.33 20.95 23.57
N LEU A 782 16.21 19.94 24.43
CA LEU A 782 15.62 20.08 25.76
C LEU A 782 16.61 20.62 26.81
N LYS A 783 17.91 20.68 26.49
CA LYS A 783 19.01 21.09 27.37
C LYS A 783 18.69 22.29 28.27
N PRO A 784 18.10 23.41 27.79
CA PRO A 784 17.88 24.59 28.63
C PRO A 784 16.92 24.39 29.80
N VAL A 785 16.13 23.31 29.81
CA VAL A 785 15.19 22.98 30.88
C VAL A 785 15.70 21.79 31.71
N ILE A 786 16.51 20.89 31.13
CA ILE A 786 16.91 19.61 31.76
C ILE A 786 18.36 19.58 32.29
N SER A 787 19.20 20.58 32.01
CA SER A 787 20.67 20.47 32.07
C SER A 787 21.30 20.15 33.42
N GLU A 788 20.79 20.62 34.56
CA GLU A 788 21.46 20.38 35.86
C GLU A 788 21.34 18.93 36.37
N SER A 789 20.29 18.21 35.98
CA SER A 789 20.02 16.83 36.41
C SER A 789 20.37 15.80 35.33
N TYR A 790 20.23 16.16 34.05
CA TYR A 790 20.55 15.26 32.93
C TYR A 790 22.05 14.90 32.89
N GLU A 791 22.95 15.84 33.19
CA GLU A 791 24.40 15.55 33.29
C GLU A 791 24.75 14.60 34.44
N GLN A 792 23.95 14.57 35.53
CA GLN A 792 24.11 13.58 36.61
C GLN A 792 23.60 12.18 36.19
N VAL A 793 22.51 12.13 35.43
CA VAL A 793 21.99 10.88 34.86
C VAL A 793 22.97 10.32 33.83
N GLU A 794 23.57 11.14 32.96
CA GLU A 794 24.65 10.69 32.05
C GLU A 794 25.88 10.19 32.82
N LYS A 795 26.32 10.88 33.86
CA LYS A 795 27.46 10.44 34.69
C LYS A 795 27.21 9.17 35.51
N SER A 796 25.95 8.81 35.79
CA SER A 796 25.60 7.54 36.44
C SER A 796 25.54 6.33 35.48
N ARG A 797 25.76 6.57 34.18
CA ARG A 797 25.70 5.55 33.11
C ARG A 797 27.07 5.06 32.63
N GLU A 798 28.12 5.83 32.89
CA GLU A 798 29.53 5.36 32.90
C GLU A 798 29.77 4.52 34.16
#